data_AF-A0AAF0E435-F1
#
_entry.id   AF-A0AAF0E435-F1
#
_cell.length_a   1.000
_cell.length_b   1.000
_cell.length_c   1.000
_cell.angle_alpha   90.00
_cell.angle_beta   90.00
_cell.angle_gamma   90.00
#
_symmetry.space_group_name_H-M   'P 1'
#
loop_
_entity.id
_entity.type
_entity.pdbx_description
1 polymer ?
#
loop_
_entity_poly.entity_id
_entity_poly.type
_entity_poly.pdbx_seq_one_letter_code
_entity_poly.pdbx_strand_id
1 'polypeptide(L)'
;MATSTLRTNATAQFPRFLSIALSSVSIVQQLCIVLLFVALFVHLYLGTVDASILVWTSVAVTVLLACTGAGNPFSLNQSLPGVLVLSFTLYSLSPVVRTFSEATTSDSVWACAAVLFFGHLAFADYRMNASSLAQLASTISLNMGMCASVVLSSRLRLDLDVFALLLVALQLFAIYPLLRTRIYARFGYMRTSDGYRIPFASIPLTIVLLVASIYGMLPHSRLVALYLHPMLRSDGFNDEWVPDSPESHLEKGFSPKEHWRRSQPWSVWSSKPMSSSLSCTEFPNQGHGILSEFFVQRPIWTWEPLRSLYVVWFFLYMLFFAIPLRALVYIPRCARPRPSWSWKKSVMVSFIRSCTILICKTRIMLSGQPSSGEPKVHESIYLSIDPSDVLTDNPEKQDEILRGELRRAMNLQGTQVLPTSGYFVAKSGECAPKDVHAKPGERLLVHLHGGAYWLGSAQEHYPSAKFCRSLLDLLQDDERMPSRAFLVEYRLAKHTRYQQGSYPAALLDTLIAYLYLVQCCGFRPENIILSGDSSGGNLALALCRYLRDERVENMPHSLLLLSPWCDVSRSHSGPLRSPNPFSTTVLNRQSDIIDASQLYRNSAVCPLLGRLPASEAYTNPYLSPVSLQLDPQNRACMPHWGFEGFPARTLICTGSAELNAEQHMTLAYRMAEGTLRGRPVRSGDLLMCDEEAQGYTLREQYPRSTEWLALHDEAVRSSPSPSMVVPPLEDREVVLDGATDGIHIYPMFSWFEPERSQALARLAAWIKAGAN
;
A
#
# COMPACT_ATOMS: atom_id res chain seq x y z
N MET A 1 -36.69 -35.43 -11.82
CA MET A 1 -35.22 -35.64 -11.79
C MET A 1 -34.71 -35.63 -13.22
N ALA A 2 -33.74 -34.79 -13.55
CA ALA A 2 -33.02 -34.82 -14.83
C ALA A 2 -31.53 -34.71 -14.55
N THR A 3 -30.85 -35.86 -14.44
CA THR A 3 -29.42 -35.93 -14.12
C THR A 3 -28.60 -35.54 -15.35
N SER A 4 -27.94 -34.37 -15.28
CA SER A 4 -26.94 -33.96 -16.26
C SER A 4 -25.76 -34.92 -16.25
N THR A 5 -25.74 -35.87 -17.19
CA THR A 5 -24.60 -36.75 -17.42
C THR A 5 -23.54 -36.02 -18.21
N LEU A 6 -22.45 -35.62 -17.55
CA LEU A 6 -21.24 -35.11 -18.20
C LEU A 6 -20.70 -36.16 -19.19
N ARG A 7 -20.92 -35.93 -20.49
CA ARG A 7 -20.28 -36.73 -21.54
C ARG A 7 -18.84 -36.27 -21.70
N THR A 8 -17.90 -37.01 -21.11
CA THR A 8 -16.47 -36.88 -21.47
C THR A 8 -16.33 -37.18 -22.96
N ASN A 9 -15.78 -36.23 -23.72
CA ASN A 9 -15.67 -36.36 -25.17
C ASN A 9 -14.59 -37.40 -25.50
N ALA A 10 -14.98 -38.66 -25.71
CA ALA A 10 -14.07 -39.81 -25.83
C ALA A 10 -13.12 -39.75 -27.04
N THR A 11 -13.35 -38.79 -27.94
CA THR A 11 -12.50 -38.47 -29.11
C THR A 11 -11.49 -37.35 -28.85
N ALA A 12 -11.47 -36.75 -27.65
CA ALA A 12 -10.53 -35.69 -27.29
C ALA A 12 -9.11 -36.22 -27.07
N GLN A 13 -8.34 -36.30 -28.15
CA GLN A 13 -6.90 -36.55 -28.08
C GLN A 13 -6.17 -35.27 -27.64
N PHE A 14 -5.64 -35.28 -26.41
CA PHE A 14 -4.77 -34.21 -25.93
C PHE A 14 -3.36 -34.37 -26.54
N PRO A 15 -2.77 -33.31 -27.14
CA PRO A 15 -1.41 -33.38 -27.67
C PRO A 15 -0.41 -33.63 -26.54
N ARG A 16 0.59 -34.51 -26.79
CA ARG A 16 1.65 -34.75 -25.80
C ARG A 16 2.51 -33.49 -25.63
N PHE A 17 3.15 -33.38 -24.47
CA PHE A 17 4.03 -32.26 -24.13
C PHE A 17 5.04 -31.91 -25.23
N LEU A 18 5.68 -32.92 -25.85
CA LEU A 18 6.61 -32.71 -26.96
C LEU A 18 5.96 -32.08 -28.20
N SER A 19 4.74 -32.50 -28.56
CA SER A 19 3.98 -31.91 -29.67
C SER A 19 3.61 -30.45 -29.39
N ILE A 20 3.30 -30.10 -28.13
CA ILE A 20 3.04 -28.72 -27.68
C ILE A 20 4.34 -27.89 -27.73
N ALA A 21 5.43 -28.39 -27.14
CA ALA A 21 6.71 -27.71 -27.06
C ALA A 21 7.31 -27.41 -28.45
N LEU A 22 7.21 -28.36 -29.38
CA LEU A 22 7.66 -28.13 -30.76
C LEU A 22 6.72 -27.20 -31.55
N SER A 23 5.45 -27.11 -31.18
CA SER A 23 4.50 -26.16 -31.79
C SER A 23 4.69 -24.73 -31.28
N SER A 24 5.13 -24.53 -30.03
CA SER A 24 5.39 -23.18 -29.48
C SER A 24 6.61 -22.49 -30.09
N VAL A 25 7.43 -23.22 -30.86
CA VAL A 25 8.60 -22.73 -31.60
C VAL A 25 8.24 -21.56 -32.54
N SER A 26 7.04 -21.52 -33.13
CA SER A 26 6.60 -20.36 -33.96
C SER A 26 6.32 -19.10 -33.12
N ILE A 27 5.91 -19.27 -31.87
CA ILE A 27 5.69 -18.17 -30.92
C ILE A 27 7.04 -17.55 -30.53
N VAL A 28 8.02 -18.41 -30.22
CA VAL A 28 9.40 -17.99 -29.91
C VAL A 28 10.01 -17.20 -31.08
N GLN A 29 9.84 -17.64 -32.34
CA GLN A 29 10.33 -16.89 -33.50
C GLN A 29 9.80 -15.46 -33.57
N GLN A 30 8.48 -15.26 -33.41
CA GLN A 30 7.89 -13.91 -33.49
C GLN A 30 8.32 -13.02 -32.33
N LEU A 31 8.45 -13.59 -31.11
CA LEU A 31 9.01 -12.87 -29.96
C LEU A 31 10.46 -12.45 -30.21
N CYS A 32 11.31 -13.35 -30.71
CA CYS A 32 12.70 -13.04 -31.03
C CYS A 32 12.83 -11.98 -32.13
N ILE A 33 11.92 -11.94 -33.09
CA ILE A 33 11.90 -10.92 -34.15
C ILE A 33 11.60 -9.53 -33.58
N VAL A 34 10.58 -9.40 -32.73
CA VAL A 34 10.25 -8.13 -32.05
C VAL A 34 11.41 -7.70 -31.15
N LEU A 35 11.97 -8.61 -30.35
CA LEU A 35 13.11 -8.32 -29.46
C LEU A 35 14.36 -7.90 -30.23
N LEU A 36 14.66 -8.55 -31.36
CA LEU A 36 15.79 -8.18 -32.23
C LEU A 36 15.59 -6.80 -32.87
N PHE A 37 14.38 -6.49 -33.34
CA PHE A 37 14.06 -5.16 -33.87
C PHE A 37 14.26 -4.07 -32.80
N VAL A 38 13.72 -4.28 -31.60
CA VAL A 38 13.89 -3.35 -30.46
C VAL A 38 15.36 -3.22 -30.06
N ALA A 39 16.13 -4.31 -30.05
CA ALA A 39 17.57 -4.27 -29.77
C ALA A 39 18.32 -3.36 -30.75
N LEU A 40 18.08 -3.52 -32.04
CA LEU A 40 18.73 -2.74 -33.10
C LEU A 40 18.30 -1.26 -33.05
N PHE A 41 17.02 -0.99 -32.76
CA PHE A 41 16.56 0.37 -32.50
C PHE A 41 17.30 1.01 -31.32
N VAL A 42 17.40 0.35 -30.16
CA VAL A 42 18.06 0.94 -28.97
C VAL A 42 19.56 1.13 -29.25
N HIS A 43 20.18 0.20 -29.97
CA HIS A 43 21.58 0.33 -30.40
C HIS A 43 21.85 1.58 -31.25
N LEU A 44 20.97 1.88 -32.22
CA LEU A 44 21.02 3.11 -33.02
C LEU A 44 20.71 4.35 -32.17
N TYR A 45 19.66 4.29 -31.33
CA TYR A 45 19.24 5.41 -30.48
C TYR A 45 20.32 5.85 -29.48
N LEU A 46 21.11 4.90 -28.97
CA LEU A 46 22.26 5.15 -28.09
C LEU A 46 23.57 5.41 -28.86
N GLY A 47 23.57 5.38 -30.20
CA GLY A 47 24.78 5.58 -31.02
C GLY A 47 25.85 4.50 -30.86
N THR A 48 25.46 3.30 -30.41
CA THR A 48 26.40 2.20 -30.10
C THR A 48 26.72 1.29 -31.29
N VAL A 49 25.90 1.36 -32.35
CA VAL A 49 26.13 0.67 -33.62
C VAL A 49 25.88 1.66 -34.75
N ASP A 50 26.77 1.68 -35.74
CA ASP A 50 26.64 2.56 -36.90
C ASP A 50 25.60 2.04 -37.91
N ALA A 51 24.76 2.94 -38.43
CA ALA A 51 23.69 2.60 -39.35
C ALA A 51 24.17 1.98 -40.66
N SER A 52 25.38 2.31 -41.15
CA SER A 52 25.95 1.69 -42.36
C SER A 52 26.18 0.19 -42.18
N ILE A 53 26.53 -0.27 -40.96
CA ILE A 53 26.69 -1.69 -40.65
C ILE A 53 25.34 -2.41 -40.78
N LEU A 54 24.25 -1.80 -40.29
CA LEU A 54 22.90 -2.35 -40.46
C LEU A 54 22.47 -2.37 -41.93
N VAL A 55 22.77 -1.32 -42.72
CA VAL A 55 22.47 -1.31 -44.16
C VAL A 55 23.23 -2.41 -44.90
N TRP A 56 24.55 -2.55 -44.70
CA TRP A 56 25.36 -3.56 -45.39
C TRP A 56 25.00 -4.99 -44.98
N THR A 57 24.75 -5.24 -43.68
CA THR A 57 24.27 -6.55 -43.22
C THR A 57 22.87 -6.86 -43.75
N SER A 58 21.98 -5.87 -43.82
CA SER A 58 20.66 -6.01 -44.43
C SER A 58 20.73 -6.33 -45.93
N VAL A 59 21.61 -5.67 -46.69
CA VAL A 59 21.87 -6.01 -48.10
C VAL A 59 22.41 -7.43 -48.24
N ALA A 60 23.42 -7.81 -47.44
CA ALA A 60 24.01 -9.15 -47.46
C ALA A 60 22.98 -10.26 -47.13
N VAL A 61 22.13 -10.02 -46.12
CA VAL A 61 20.99 -10.90 -45.81
C VAL A 61 20.05 -10.99 -47.01
N THR A 62 19.62 -9.88 -47.60
CA THR A 62 18.71 -9.89 -48.77
C THR A 62 19.26 -10.72 -49.93
N VAL A 63 20.56 -10.60 -50.23
CA VAL A 63 21.24 -11.40 -51.26
C VAL A 63 21.27 -12.88 -50.88
N LEU A 64 21.62 -13.22 -49.64
CA LEU A 64 21.64 -14.61 -49.16
C LEU A 64 20.23 -15.25 -49.16
N LEU A 65 19.19 -14.47 -48.84
CA LEU A 65 17.80 -14.92 -48.93
C LEU A 65 17.35 -15.13 -50.39
N ALA A 66 17.81 -14.29 -51.33
CA ALA A 66 17.57 -14.49 -52.76
C ALA A 66 18.26 -15.77 -53.29
N CYS A 67 19.50 -16.03 -52.86
CA CYS A 67 20.24 -17.24 -53.23
C CYS A 67 19.65 -18.55 -52.66
N THR A 68 19.10 -18.50 -51.44
CA THR A 68 18.51 -19.69 -50.77
C THR A 68 17.04 -19.95 -51.14
N GLY A 69 16.33 -18.93 -51.63
CA GLY A 69 14.87 -18.88 -51.70
C GLY A 69 14.18 -19.43 -52.96
N ALA A 70 14.90 -19.99 -53.95
CA ALA A 70 14.30 -20.36 -55.23
C ALA A 70 14.82 -21.68 -55.85
N GLY A 71 13.89 -22.50 -56.35
CA GLY A 71 14.14 -23.69 -57.19
C GLY A 71 14.22 -23.38 -58.69
N ASN A 72 14.26 -22.09 -59.03
CA ASN A 72 14.63 -21.55 -60.33
C ASN A 72 15.57 -20.37 -59.99
N PRO A 73 16.72 -20.19 -60.65
CA PRO A 73 17.66 -19.13 -60.27
C PRO A 73 16.94 -17.78 -60.29
N PHE A 74 16.97 -17.09 -59.13
CA PHE A 74 16.39 -15.78 -58.95
C PHE A 74 17.04 -14.85 -59.99
N SER A 75 16.28 -14.41 -61.00
CA SER A 75 16.81 -13.48 -62.00
C SER A 75 17.07 -12.15 -61.31
N LEU A 76 18.31 -11.96 -60.83
CA LEU A 76 18.78 -10.75 -60.18
C LEU A 76 18.40 -9.52 -61.01
N ASN A 77 18.55 -9.61 -62.34
CA ASN A 77 18.18 -8.56 -63.29
C ASN A 77 16.69 -8.17 -63.27
N GLN A 78 15.76 -9.07 -62.90
CA GLN A 78 14.32 -8.77 -62.83
C GLN A 78 13.89 -8.19 -61.47
N SER A 79 14.61 -8.50 -60.38
CA SER A 79 14.25 -8.05 -59.03
C SER A 79 15.07 -6.86 -58.53
N LEU A 80 16.29 -6.67 -59.03
CA LEU A 80 17.19 -5.57 -58.67
C LEU A 80 16.55 -4.18 -58.87
N PRO A 81 15.81 -3.89 -59.98
CA PRO A 81 15.14 -2.60 -60.13
C PRO A 81 14.12 -2.33 -59.01
N GLY A 82 13.34 -3.34 -58.61
CA GLY A 82 12.34 -3.21 -57.54
C GLY A 82 12.98 -2.99 -56.17
N VAL A 83 14.08 -3.67 -55.87
CA VAL A 83 14.85 -3.47 -54.61
C VAL A 83 15.50 -2.08 -54.58
N LEU A 84 16.09 -1.63 -55.69
CA LEU A 84 16.69 -0.30 -55.79
C LEU A 84 15.65 0.81 -55.64
N VAL A 85 14.50 0.70 -56.30
CA VAL A 85 13.38 1.64 -56.15
C VAL A 85 12.89 1.66 -54.71
N LEU A 86 12.67 0.49 -54.08
CA LEU A 86 12.17 0.43 -52.70
C LEU A 86 13.17 1.03 -51.69
N SER A 87 14.46 0.71 -51.82
CA SER A 87 15.52 1.29 -50.99
C SER A 87 15.64 2.81 -51.19
N PHE A 88 15.57 3.29 -52.44
CA PHE A 88 15.57 4.72 -52.74
C PHE A 88 14.35 5.41 -52.12
N THR A 89 13.15 4.83 -52.27
CA THR A 89 11.91 5.37 -51.67
C THR A 89 11.98 5.40 -50.14
N LEU A 90 12.47 4.35 -49.48
CA LEU A 90 12.64 4.34 -48.02
C LEU A 90 13.65 5.39 -47.56
N TYR A 91 14.76 5.56 -48.30
CA TYR A 91 15.74 6.61 -48.00
C TYR A 91 15.13 8.02 -48.16
N SER A 92 14.42 8.28 -49.27
CA SER A 92 13.72 9.55 -49.50
C SER A 92 12.64 9.87 -48.47
N LEU A 93 11.97 8.85 -47.91
CA LEU A 93 10.95 9.01 -46.87
C LEU A 93 11.53 9.12 -45.45
N SER A 94 12.81 8.77 -45.24
CA SER A 94 13.41 8.73 -43.90
C SER A 94 13.42 10.09 -43.17
N PRO A 95 13.70 11.25 -43.82
CA PRO A 95 13.56 12.56 -43.18
C PRO A 95 12.13 12.89 -42.75
N VAL A 96 11.12 12.42 -43.49
CA VAL A 96 9.70 12.62 -43.18
C VAL A 96 9.27 11.73 -42.01
N VAL A 97 9.75 10.49 -41.97
CA VAL A 97 9.52 9.59 -40.83
C VAL A 97 10.19 10.15 -39.57
N ARG A 98 11.39 10.72 -39.66
CA ARG A 98 12.09 11.29 -38.50
C ARG A 98 11.30 12.41 -37.81
N THR A 99 10.68 13.31 -38.57
CA THR A 99 9.91 14.44 -38.01
C THR A 99 8.48 14.06 -37.59
N PHE A 100 7.97 12.89 -38.02
CA PHE A 100 6.59 12.45 -37.82
C PHE A 100 6.12 12.44 -36.35
N SER A 101 7.04 12.27 -35.38
CA SER A 101 6.71 12.20 -33.96
C SER A 101 7.26 13.35 -33.10
N GLU A 102 7.86 14.37 -33.72
CA GLU A 102 8.61 15.43 -33.02
C GLU A 102 7.74 16.22 -32.03
N ALA A 103 6.49 16.52 -32.40
CA ALA A 103 5.52 17.21 -31.53
C ALA A 103 4.85 16.32 -30.46
N THR A 104 5.16 15.01 -30.42
CA THR A 104 4.59 14.05 -29.45
C THR A 104 5.60 13.77 -28.34
N THR A 105 5.16 13.49 -27.12
CA THR A 105 6.08 13.09 -26.04
C THR A 105 6.70 11.71 -26.29
N SER A 106 7.95 11.50 -25.85
CA SER A 106 8.65 10.22 -26.01
C SER A 106 7.85 9.05 -25.42
N ASP A 107 7.34 9.21 -24.20
CA ASP A 107 6.56 8.20 -23.46
C ASP A 107 5.34 7.70 -24.23
N SER A 108 4.61 8.60 -24.89
CA SER A 108 3.47 8.25 -25.73
C SER A 108 3.86 7.43 -26.95
N VAL A 109 5.05 7.69 -27.52
CA VAL A 109 5.58 6.94 -28.66
C VAL A 109 6.09 5.56 -28.25
N TRP A 110 6.80 5.44 -27.13
CA TRP A 110 7.19 4.14 -26.57
C TRP A 110 5.95 3.27 -26.25
N ALA A 111 4.92 3.87 -25.64
CA ALA A 111 3.67 3.18 -25.33
C ALA A 111 2.91 2.77 -26.60
N CYS A 112 2.81 3.65 -27.60
CA CYS A 112 2.17 3.35 -28.88
C CYS A 112 2.88 2.19 -29.62
N ALA A 113 4.21 2.24 -29.73
CA ALA A 113 5.00 1.17 -30.33
C ALA A 113 4.84 -0.16 -29.57
N ALA A 114 4.83 -0.13 -28.23
CA ALA A 114 4.59 -1.33 -27.42
C ALA A 114 3.20 -1.94 -27.67
N VAL A 115 2.13 -1.14 -27.69
CA VAL A 115 0.77 -1.60 -28.02
C VAL A 115 0.71 -2.20 -29.42
N LEU A 116 1.34 -1.56 -30.41
CA LEU A 116 1.39 -2.07 -31.78
C LEU A 116 2.21 -3.37 -31.89
N PHE A 117 3.31 -3.55 -31.15
CA PHE A 117 4.03 -4.83 -31.09
C PHE A 117 3.24 -5.94 -30.36
N PHE A 118 2.51 -5.62 -29.29
CA PHE A 118 1.60 -6.58 -28.67
C PHE A 118 0.46 -6.97 -29.62
N GLY A 119 -0.08 -6.02 -30.40
CA GLY A 119 -1.04 -6.29 -31.46
C GLY A 119 -0.47 -7.18 -32.57
N HIS A 120 0.75 -6.88 -33.04
CA HIS A 120 1.48 -7.70 -34.01
C HIS A 120 1.57 -9.17 -33.54
N LEU A 121 1.96 -9.39 -32.29
CA LEU A 121 2.03 -10.73 -31.68
C LEU A 121 0.64 -11.36 -31.52
N ALA A 122 -0.35 -10.62 -31.01
CA ALA A 122 -1.70 -11.16 -30.78
C ALA A 122 -2.40 -11.64 -32.07
N PHE A 123 -2.16 -10.97 -33.20
CA PHE A 123 -2.74 -11.32 -34.50
C PHE A 123 -1.82 -12.13 -35.42
N ALA A 124 -0.60 -12.49 -34.99
CA ALA A 124 0.36 -13.21 -35.82
C ALA A 124 -0.11 -14.63 -36.18
N ASP A 125 0.17 -15.08 -37.41
CA ASP A 125 -0.07 -16.47 -37.78
C ASP A 125 1.06 -17.39 -37.26
N TYR A 126 0.74 -18.06 -36.15
CA TYR A 126 1.57 -19.07 -35.50
C TYR A 126 1.47 -20.47 -36.11
N ARG A 127 0.58 -20.68 -37.10
CA ARG A 127 0.45 -21.97 -37.78
C ARG A 127 1.72 -22.27 -38.59
N MET A 128 2.20 -23.52 -38.49
CA MET A 128 3.37 -23.99 -39.24
C MET A 128 3.02 -24.63 -40.59
N ASN A 129 1.74 -24.63 -40.98
CA ASN A 129 1.26 -25.21 -42.23
C ASN A 129 0.78 -24.11 -43.18
N ALA A 130 1.09 -24.24 -44.48
CA ALA A 130 0.54 -23.37 -45.51
C ALA A 130 -0.97 -23.64 -45.70
N SER A 131 -1.81 -22.67 -45.36
CA SER A 131 -3.25 -22.68 -45.64
C SER A 131 -3.72 -21.29 -46.08
N SER A 132 -4.48 -21.21 -47.17
CA SER A 132 -4.95 -19.95 -47.77
C SER A 132 -5.94 -19.15 -46.91
N LEU A 133 -6.49 -19.77 -45.86
CA LEU A 133 -7.57 -19.22 -45.01
C LEU A 133 -7.11 -18.33 -43.85
N ALA A 134 -5.85 -17.86 -43.84
CA ALA A 134 -5.26 -17.06 -42.74
C ALA A 134 -4.88 -15.60 -43.13
N GLN A 135 -5.35 -15.12 -44.29
CA GLN A 135 -4.91 -13.82 -44.84
C GLN A 135 -5.22 -12.61 -43.95
N LEU A 136 -6.41 -12.51 -43.35
CA LEU A 136 -6.81 -11.29 -42.63
C LEU A 136 -5.98 -11.02 -41.36
N ALA A 137 -5.81 -12.02 -40.49
CA ALA A 137 -5.00 -11.88 -39.27
C ALA A 137 -3.53 -11.60 -39.60
N SER A 138 -2.99 -12.28 -40.61
CA SER A 138 -1.62 -12.04 -41.10
C SER A 138 -1.43 -10.61 -41.62
N THR A 139 -2.41 -10.02 -42.30
CA THR A 139 -2.36 -8.63 -42.76
C THR A 139 -2.42 -7.63 -41.60
N ILE A 140 -3.30 -7.87 -40.61
CA ILE A 140 -3.38 -7.03 -39.40
C ILE A 140 -2.05 -7.06 -38.64
N SER A 141 -1.50 -8.25 -38.41
CA SER A 141 -0.20 -8.44 -37.75
C SER A 141 0.94 -7.73 -38.48
N LEU A 142 1.03 -7.86 -39.81
CA LEU A 142 2.04 -7.19 -40.62
C LEU A 142 1.92 -5.66 -40.53
N ASN A 143 0.70 -5.12 -40.67
CA ASN A 143 0.46 -3.69 -40.59
C ASN A 143 0.80 -3.11 -39.20
N MET A 144 0.45 -3.83 -38.12
CA MET A 144 0.80 -3.44 -36.75
C MET A 144 2.32 -3.45 -36.51
N GLY A 145 3.03 -4.49 -36.98
CA GLY A 145 4.49 -4.57 -36.87
C GLY A 145 5.20 -3.44 -37.63
N MET A 146 4.81 -3.20 -38.89
CA MET A 146 5.37 -2.10 -39.70
C MET A 146 5.05 -0.72 -39.11
N CYS A 147 3.83 -0.52 -38.58
CA CYS A 147 3.45 0.74 -37.92
C CYS A 147 4.25 0.97 -36.64
N ALA A 148 4.45 -0.06 -35.82
CA ALA A 148 5.31 0.00 -34.63
C ALA A 148 6.75 0.39 -35.01
N SER A 149 7.29 -0.20 -36.08
CA SER A 149 8.61 0.16 -36.60
C SER A 149 8.71 1.61 -37.06
N VAL A 150 7.72 2.14 -37.79
CA VAL A 150 7.71 3.56 -38.21
C VAL A 150 7.68 4.51 -37.00
N VAL A 151 6.79 4.25 -36.04
CA VAL A 151 6.61 5.04 -34.80
C VAL A 151 7.85 5.00 -33.90
N LEU A 152 8.60 3.90 -33.91
CA LEU A 152 9.86 3.80 -33.15
C LEU A 152 11.03 4.46 -33.91
N SER A 153 11.14 4.21 -35.22
CA SER A 153 12.17 4.83 -36.08
C SER A 153 12.09 6.36 -36.06
N SER A 154 10.90 6.96 -35.93
CA SER A 154 10.71 8.42 -35.81
C SER A 154 11.31 9.06 -34.55
N ARG A 155 12.06 8.31 -33.73
CA ARG A 155 12.85 8.81 -32.58
C ARG A 155 14.37 8.79 -32.79
N LEU A 156 14.84 8.30 -33.94
CA LEU A 156 16.25 8.29 -34.28
C LEU A 156 16.72 9.67 -34.76
N ARG A 157 18.04 9.94 -34.64
CA ARG A 157 18.58 11.29 -34.84
C ARG A 157 19.00 11.57 -36.27
N LEU A 158 19.53 10.57 -36.99
CA LEU A 158 19.99 10.71 -38.36
C LEU A 158 19.02 10.04 -39.33
N ASP A 159 18.86 10.62 -40.52
CA ASP A 159 18.01 10.04 -41.57
C ASP A 159 18.52 8.64 -42.01
N LEU A 160 19.83 8.40 -41.90
CA LEU A 160 20.46 7.10 -42.17
C LEU A 160 20.07 6.04 -41.14
N ASP A 161 19.93 6.40 -39.86
CA ASP A 161 19.49 5.49 -38.79
C ASP A 161 18.04 5.03 -39.05
N VAL A 162 17.18 6.00 -39.41
CA VAL A 162 15.78 5.76 -39.78
C VAL A 162 15.69 4.83 -40.99
N PHE A 163 16.47 5.11 -42.04
CA PHE A 163 16.54 4.26 -43.23
C PHE A 163 16.99 2.83 -42.89
N ALA A 164 18.09 2.68 -42.14
CA ALA A 164 18.64 1.38 -41.76
C ALA A 164 17.63 0.55 -40.96
N LEU A 165 16.95 1.17 -39.99
CA LEU A 165 15.97 0.47 -39.16
C LEU A 165 14.69 0.10 -39.93
N LEU A 166 14.20 0.96 -40.83
CA LEU A 166 13.05 0.65 -41.69
C LEU A 166 13.37 -0.49 -42.69
N LEU A 167 14.60 -0.56 -43.19
CA LEU A 167 15.06 -1.65 -44.05
C LEU A 167 15.06 -2.99 -43.27
N VAL A 168 15.53 -2.99 -42.03
CA VAL A 168 15.47 -4.14 -41.12
C VAL A 168 14.01 -4.52 -40.77
N ALA A 169 13.14 -3.54 -40.53
CA ALA A 169 11.71 -3.77 -40.27
C ALA A 169 11.05 -4.55 -41.41
N LEU A 170 11.30 -4.13 -42.66
CA LEU A 170 10.78 -4.80 -43.86
C LEU A 170 11.26 -6.26 -43.93
N GLN A 171 12.54 -6.52 -43.64
CA GLN A 171 13.08 -7.88 -43.63
C GLN A 171 12.42 -8.77 -42.58
N LEU A 172 12.28 -8.25 -41.36
CA LEU A 172 11.78 -8.97 -40.20
C LEU A 172 10.26 -9.21 -40.24
N PHE A 173 9.47 -8.20 -40.61
CA PHE A 173 8.00 -8.26 -40.53
C PHE A 173 7.31 -8.60 -41.86
N ALA A 174 7.92 -8.31 -43.01
CA ALA A 174 7.31 -8.58 -44.33
C ALA A 174 7.99 -9.73 -45.09
N ILE A 175 9.33 -9.76 -45.18
CA ILE A 175 10.05 -10.75 -46.00
C ILE A 175 10.19 -12.10 -45.28
N TYR A 176 10.56 -12.10 -43.99
CA TYR A 176 10.77 -13.32 -43.21
C TYR A 176 9.55 -14.25 -43.17
N PRO A 177 8.29 -13.80 -42.94
CA PRO A 177 7.13 -14.71 -42.92
C PRO A 177 6.89 -15.43 -44.25
N LEU A 178 7.12 -14.75 -45.37
CA LEU A 178 7.03 -15.32 -46.72
C LEU A 178 8.12 -16.36 -46.96
N LEU A 179 9.35 -16.04 -46.56
CA LEU A 179 10.49 -16.94 -46.69
C LEU A 179 10.36 -18.17 -45.78
N ARG A 180 9.95 -17.99 -44.51
CA ARG A 180 9.68 -19.04 -43.52
C ARG A 180 8.82 -20.14 -44.14
N THR A 181 7.74 -19.75 -44.81
CA THR A 181 6.80 -20.66 -45.47
C THR A 181 7.46 -21.44 -46.62
N ARG A 182 8.33 -20.80 -47.43
CA ARG A 182 9.09 -21.49 -48.49
C ARG A 182 10.16 -22.43 -47.94
N ILE A 183 10.87 -22.04 -46.88
CA ILE A 183 11.86 -22.88 -46.20
C ILE A 183 11.18 -24.13 -45.63
N TYR A 184 10.01 -23.99 -45.00
CA TYR A 184 9.24 -25.11 -44.45
C TYR A 184 8.76 -26.06 -45.56
N ALA A 185 8.35 -25.54 -46.72
CA ALA A 185 8.03 -26.36 -47.88
C ALA A 185 9.26 -27.08 -48.46
N ARG A 186 10.43 -26.43 -48.50
CA ARG A 186 11.68 -26.98 -49.09
C ARG A 186 12.32 -28.08 -48.25
N PHE A 187 12.37 -27.93 -46.93
CA PHE A 187 13.01 -28.89 -46.02
C PHE A 187 12.05 -29.93 -45.43
N GLY A 188 10.75 -29.86 -45.75
CA GLY A 188 9.76 -30.85 -45.35
C GLY A 188 9.42 -30.83 -43.86
N TYR A 189 8.65 -31.84 -43.44
CA TYR A 189 8.01 -31.91 -42.13
C TYR A 189 8.30 -33.24 -41.42
N MET A 190 8.65 -33.17 -40.14
CA MET A 190 8.54 -34.29 -39.21
C MET A 190 7.06 -34.50 -38.84
N ARG A 191 6.69 -35.77 -38.59
CA ARG A 191 5.38 -36.13 -38.05
C ARG A 191 5.54 -36.64 -36.61
N THR A 192 4.86 -36.05 -35.63
CA THR A 192 4.89 -36.57 -34.26
C THR A 192 4.06 -37.84 -34.12
N SER A 193 4.23 -38.57 -33.02
CA SER A 193 3.40 -39.73 -32.66
C SER A 193 1.90 -39.41 -32.64
N ASP A 194 1.57 -38.13 -32.42
CA ASP A 194 0.20 -37.63 -32.24
C ASP A 194 -0.35 -37.03 -33.55
N GLY A 195 0.36 -37.24 -34.67
CA GLY A 195 -0.08 -36.85 -36.02
C GLY A 195 0.25 -35.42 -36.46
N TYR A 196 0.77 -34.57 -35.58
CA TYR A 196 1.15 -33.18 -35.91
C TYR A 196 2.32 -33.13 -36.90
N ARG A 197 2.28 -32.16 -37.82
CA ARG A 197 3.35 -31.89 -38.80
C ARG A 197 4.16 -30.67 -38.34
N ILE A 198 5.46 -30.84 -38.16
CA ILE A 198 6.38 -29.77 -37.74
C ILE A 198 7.52 -29.67 -38.77
N PRO A 199 7.77 -28.50 -39.38
CA PRO A 199 8.86 -28.32 -40.34
C PRO A 199 10.22 -28.64 -39.72
N PHE A 200 11.09 -29.39 -40.43
CA PHE A 200 12.45 -29.67 -39.95
C PHE A 200 13.26 -28.39 -39.68
N ALA A 201 13.07 -27.37 -40.52
CA ALA A 201 13.77 -26.10 -40.42
C ALA A 201 13.26 -25.15 -39.31
N SER A 202 12.18 -25.48 -38.59
CA SER A 202 11.62 -24.58 -37.56
C SER A 202 12.56 -24.39 -36.37
N ILE A 203 13.16 -25.47 -35.87
CA ILE A 203 14.09 -25.48 -34.74
C ILE A 203 15.37 -24.66 -35.05
N PRO A 204 16.15 -24.96 -36.11
CA PRO A 204 17.39 -24.20 -36.39
C PRO A 204 17.12 -22.73 -36.68
N LEU A 205 16.02 -22.38 -37.37
CA LEU A 205 15.63 -21.00 -37.63
C LEU A 205 15.32 -20.24 -36.32
N THR A 206 14.71 -20.93 -35.35
CA THR A 206 14.44 -20.37 -34.02
C THR A 206 15.72 -20.21 -33.21
N ILE A 207 16.66 -21.15 -33.27
CA ILE A 207 17.96 -21.03 -32.62
C ILE A 207 18.71 -19.80 -33.16
N VAL A 208 18.75 -19.59 -34.48
CA VAL A 208 19.38 -18.42 -35.10
C VAL A 208 18.74 -17.11 -34.62
N LEU A 209 17.40 -17.00 -34.65
CA LEU A 209 16.69 -15.81 -34.18
C LEU A 209 16.84 -15.58 -32.67
N LEU A 210 16.80 -16.64 -31.87
CA LEU A 210 16.99 -16.57 -30.42
C LEU A 210 18.39 -16.08 -30.09
N VAL A 211 19.42 -16.68 -30.67
CA VAL A 211 20.82 -16.24 -30.51
C VAL A 211 20.99 -14.79 -30.95
N ALA A 212 20.48 -14.39 -32.12
CA ALA A 212 20.55 -13.01 -32.58
C ALA A 212 19.87 -12.02 -31.61
N SER A 213 18.66 -12.34 -31.14
CA SER A 213 17.92 -11.50 -30.18
C SER A 213 18.63 -11.40 -28.81
N ILE A 214 19.23 -12.50 -28.32
CA ILE A 214 20.01 -12.51 -27.09
C ILE A 214 21.28 -11.68 -27.25
N TYR A 215 22.03 -11.84 -28.34
CA TYR A 215 23.26 -11.07 -28.57
C TYR A 215 22.99 -9.56 -28.71
N GLY A 216 21.91 -9.13 -29.37
CA GLY A 216 21.51 -7.72 -29.42
C GLY A 216 21.02 -7.18 -28.08
N MET A 217 20.42 -8.02 -27.23
CA MET A 217 20.02 -7.66 -25.87
C MET A 217 21.19 -7.69 -24.86
N LEU A 218 22.30 -8.39 -25.14
CA LEU A 218 23.38 -8.64 -24.17
C LEU A 218 24.12 -7.37 -23.70
N PRO A 219 24.45 -6.37 -24.54
CA PRO A 219 25.04 -5.11 -24.07
C PRO A 219 24.09 -4.35 -23.15
N HIS A 220 22.81 -4.35 -23.50
CA HIS A 220 21.74 -3.77 -22.70
C HIS A 220 21.54 -4.52 -21.39
N SER A 221 21.65 -5.85 -21.36
CA SER A 221 21.57 -6.64 -20.13
C SER A 221 22.72 -6.35 -19.18
N ARG A 222 23.90 -5.92 -19.67
CA ARG A 222 25.02 -5.44 -18.82
C ARG A 222 24.80 -4.02 -18.31
N LEU A 223 24.17 -3.14 -19.09
CA LEU A 223 23.78 -1.79 -18.67
C LEU A 223 22.64 -1.83 -17.63
N VAL A 224 21.64 -2.68 -17.87
CA VAL A 224 20.57 -3.05 -16.93
C VAL A 224 21.14 -3.76 -15.71
N ALA A 225 22.13 -4.65 -15.86
CA ALA A 225 22.84 -5.22 -14.71
C ALA A 225 23.63 -4.17 -13.94
N LEU A 226 24.29 -3.19 -14.56
CA LEU A 226 24.95 -2.07 -13.87
C LEU A 226 23.96 -1.17 -13.12
N TYR A 227 22.74 -1.00 -13.62
CA TYR A 227 21.65 -0.33 -12.91
C TYR A 227 20.98 -1.22 -11.84
N LEU A 228 21.02 -2.55 -11.97
CA LEU A 228 20.49 -3.51 -10.99
C LEU A 228 21.53 -3.98 -9.96
N HIS A 229 22.83 -3.79 -10.19
CA HIS A 229 23.89 -4.20 -9.26
C HIS A 229 23.81 -3.44 -7.93
N PRO A 230 23.42 -2.14 -7.89
CA PRO A 230 23.04 -1.46 -6.66
C PRO A 230 21.70 -1.94 -6.07
N MET A 231 20.79 -2.50 -6.88
CA MET A 231 19.47 -2.98 -6.42
C MET A 231 19.47 -4.42 -5.90
N LEU A 232 20.51 -5.21 -6.16
CA LEU A 232 20.62 -6.61 -5.71
C LEU A 232 21.44 -6.79 -4.41
N ARG A 233 22.10 -5.73 -3.91
CA ARG A 233 22.63 -5.67 -2.53
C ARG A 233 21.56 -5.10 -1.58
N SER A 234 20.54 -5.89 -1.26
CA SER A 234 19.66 -5.61 -0.10
C SER A 234 19.53 -6.78 0.88
N ASP A 235 20.46 -7.74 0.85
CA ASP A 235 20.63 -8.78 1.87
C ASP A 235 22.10 -8.82 2.35
N GLY A 236 22.30 -8.61 3.66
CA GLY A 236 23.48 -9.06 4.43
C GLY A 236 24.88 -8.53 4.10
N PHE A 237 25.41 -7.67 4.99
CA PHE A 237 26.83 -7.50 5.38
C PHE A 237 27.96 -7.75 4.34
N ASN A 238 28.73 -6.70 4.05
CA ASN A 238 30.10 -6.59 4.56
C ASN A 238 30.63 -5.16 4.43
N ASP A 239 31.63 -4.85 5.26
CA ASP A 239 32.29 -3.54 5.38
C ASP A 239 33.07 -3.11 4.12
N GLU A 240 33.60 -1.88 4.22
CA GLU A 240 34.54 -1.16 3.32
C GLU A 240 33.95 -0.24 2.24
N TRP A 241 34.68 0.87 2.05
CA TRP A 241 34.52 1.96 1.08
C TRP A 241 33.44 3.04 1.30
N VAL A 242 33.83 4.04 2.11
CA VAL A 242 33.39 5.44 2.00
C VAL A 242 34.40 6.17 1.10
N PRO A 243 33.98 6.82 -0.01
CA PRO A 243 34.78 7.84 -0.68
C PRO A 243 34.57 9.21 -0.01
N ASP A 244 35.67 9.92 0.24
CA ASP A 244 35.66 11.20 0.99
C ASP A 244 34.84 12.31 0.32
N SER A 245 34.09 13.06 1.14
CA SER A 245 33.77 14.47 0.86
C SER A 245 34.85 15.35 1.50
N PRO A 246 35.46 16.31 0.77
CA PRO A 246 36.48 17.18 1.33
C PRO A 246 35.89 18.20 2.32
N GLU A 247 36.79 18.86 3.06
CA GLU A 247 36.54 20.02 3.94
C GLU A 247 35.97 19.75 5.35
N SER A 248 36.85 19.33 6.27
CA SER A 248 37.03 20.05 7.54
C SER A 248 38.39 19.78 8.17
N HIS A 249 39.37 20.64 7.89
CA HIS A 249 40.61 20.67 8.67
C HIS A 249 40.35 21.36 10.02
N LEU A 250 40.64 20.68 11.13
CA LEU A 250 41.67 21.06 12.14
C LEU A 250 41.50 20.31 13.48
N GLU A 251 42.64 19.91 14.06
CA GLU A 251 42.87 19.62 15.50
C GLU A 251 42.04 18.50 16.18
N LYS A 252 42.58 17.31 16.49
CA LYS A 252 43.75 17.04 17.38
C LYS A 252 44.29 15.61 17.19
N GLY A 253 45.55 15.38 17.56
CA GLY A 253 46.31 14.18 17.16
C GLY A 253 46.54 13.09 18.23
N PHE A 254 47.46 12.18 17.87
CA PHE A 254 48.09 11.10 18.65
C PHE A 254 47.42 9.70 18.72
N SER A 255 47.62 8.93 17.64
CA SER A 255 48.34 7.63 17.62
C SER A 255 48.20 6.61 18.78
N PRO A 256 47.84 5.36 18.46
CA PRO A 256 48.24 4.17 19.21
C PRO A 256 49.19 3.25 18.43
N LYS A 257 50.32 2.85 19.04
CA LYS A 257 51.18 1.75 18.59
C LYS A 257 51.05 0.52 19.50
N GLU A 258 50.75 -0.61 18.86
CA GLU A 258 51.37 -1.94 19.06
C GLU A 258 51.33 -2.69 20.41
N HIS A 259 50.86 -3.95 20.31
CA HIS A 259 51.39 -5.18 20.94
C HIS A 259 50.89 -5.69 22.32
N TRP A 260 49.86 -6.53 22.23
CA TRP A 260 49.86 -7.96 22.60
C TRP A 260 50.46 -8.49 23.94
N ARG A 261 49.52 -8.98 24.78
CA ARG A 261 49.42 -10.36 25.35
C ARG A 261 50.15 -10.77 26.65
N ARG A 262 49.30 -11.19 27.61
CA ARG A 262 49.43 -12.31 28.58
C ARG A 262 50.42 -12.23 29.75
N SER A 263 49.84 -12.17 30.96
CA SER A 263 50.03 -13.22 31.98
C SER A 263 48.84 -13.29 32.96
N GLN A 264 48.60 -14.49 33.49
CA GLN A 264 47.63 -14.86 34.53
C GLN A 264 48.37 -15.90 35.38
N PRO A 265 48.26 -15.90 36.72
CA PRO A 265 47.40 -16.96 37.30
C PRO A 265 46.69 -16.67 38.65
N TRP A 266 45.43 -17.13 38.73
CA TRP A 266 44.77 -17.81 39.88
C TRP A 266 44.64 -16.99 41.18
N SER A 267 43.46 -16.46 41.50
CA SER A 267 42.45 -17.13 42.38
C SER A 267 41.28 -16.14 42.69
N VAL A 268 40.07 -16.48 43.16
CA VAL A 268 39.34 -17.76 43.39
C VAL A 268 37.80 -17.50 43.40
N TRP A 269 37.00 -18.50 43.02
CA TRP A 269 35.53 -18.68 43.22
C TRP A 269 34.58 -17.46 43.38
N SER A 270 33.82 -17.16 42.33
CA SER A 270 32.36 -16.93 42.44
C SER A 270 31.64 -17.42 41.17
N SER A 271 30.34 -17.69 41.27
CA SER A 271 29.53 -18.36 40.25
C SER A 271 29.32 -17.52 38.98
N LYS A 272 29.44 -18.15 37.81
CA LYS A 272 29.05 -17.57 36.51
C LYS A 272 27.59 -17.06 36.56
N PRO A 273 27.31 -15.81 36.19
CA PRO A 273 26.10 -15.51 35.44
C PRO A 273 26.23 -16.16 34.06
N MET A 274 25.16 -16.80 33.58
CA MET A 274 25.05 -17.07 32.14
C MET A 274 25.03 -15.74 31.40
N SER A 275 25.77 -15.62 30.30
CA SER A 275 25.78 -14.42 29.46
C SER A 275 24.44 -14.27 28.73
N SER A 276 23.45 -13.66 29.39
CA SER A 276 22.22 -13.19 28.74
C SER A 276 22.50 -11.87 28.02
N SER A 277 23.26 -11.95 26.92
CA SER A 277 23.47 -10.81 26.02
C SER A 277 22.20 -10.52 25.22
N LEU A 278 21.28 -9.77 25.81
CA LEU A 278 20.20 -9.08 25.10
C LEU A 278 20.37 -7.59 25.35
N SER A 279 20.96 -6.90 24.38
CA SER A 279 21.15 -5.45 24.41
C SER A 279 19.81 -4.74 24.58
N CYS A 280 19.69 -3.87 25.58
CA CYS A 280 18.71 -2.80 25.54
C CYS A 280 18.95 -1.95 24.27
N THR A 281 18.11 -2.13 23.25
CA THR A 281 18.18 -1.28 22.06
C THR A 281 17.47 0.03 22.35
N GLU A 282 18.25 1.11 22.51
CA GLU A 282 17.86 2.36 21.88
C GLU A 282 17.44 2.04 20.44
N PHE A 283 16.19 2.34 20.08
CA PHE A 283 15.71 2.03 18.74
C PHE A 283 16.52 2.87 17.74
N PRO A 284 17.31 2.28 16.83
CA PRO A 284 18.17 3.05 15.94
C PRO A 284 17.30 3.99 15.08
N ASN A 285 17.81 5.19 14.80
CA ASN A 285 17.14 6.21 13.99
C ASN A 285 15.89 6.82 14.67
N GLN A 286 16.01 7.36 15.89
CA GLN A 286 14.97 8.20 16.51
C GLN A 286 14.87 9.63 15.94
N GLY A 287 15.65 9.94 14.90
CA GLY A 287 15.70 11.27 14.30
C GLY A 287 14.51 11.60 13.41
N HIS A 288 14.67 12.68 12.63
CA HIS A 288 13.66 13.27 11.77
C HIS A 288 13.88 12.86 10.30
N GLY A 289 12.80 12.79 9.51
CA GLY A 289 12.91 12.57 8.06
C GLY A 289 13.65 11.28 7.71
N ILE A 290 14.76 11.38 6.98
CA ILE A 290 15.60 10.22 6.57
C ILE A 290 16.24 9.52 7.79
N LEU A 291 16.47 10.25 8.88
CA LEU A 291 17.02 9.74 10.14
C LEU A 291 15.96 9.11 11.06
N SER A 292 14.74 8.88 10.56
CA SER A 292 13.64 8.24 11.29
C SER A 292 13.53 6.75 10.94
N GLU A 293 13.35 5.86 11.93
CA GLU A 293 13.06 4.44 11.70
C GLU A 293 11.75 4.19 10.93
N PHE A 294 10.86 5.20 10.90
CA PHE A 294 9.63 5.15 10.15
C PHE A 294 9.80 5.57 8.69
N PHE A 295 10.97 6.10 8.30
CA PHE A 295 11.18 6.60 6.94
C PHE A 295 10.94 5.51 5.88
N VAL A 296 10.07 5.81 4.91
CA VAL A 296 9.87 4.98 3.71
C VAL A 296 10.30 5.77 2.49
N GLN A 297 11.52 5.50 2.01
CA GLN A 297 11.93 5.92 0.68
C GLN A 297 10.87 5.47 -0.32
N ARG A 298 10.41 6.42 -1.16
CA ARG A 298 9.28 6.21 -2.07
C ARG A 298 9.52 4.98 -2.95
N PRO A 299 8.72 3.89 -2.83
CA PRO A 299 8.99 2.64 -3.54
C PRO A 299 8.96 2.81 -5.06
N ILE A 300 9.78 2.02 -5.77
CA ILE A 300 9.81 2.02 -7.25
C ILE A 300 8.43 1.75 -7.87
N TRP A 301 7.61 0.93 -7.20
CA TRP A 301 6.23 0.60 -7.56
C TRP A 301 5.23 1.76 -7.43
N THR A 302 5.67 2.97 -7.05
CA THR A 302 4.84 4.18 -6.98
C THR A 302 5.08 5.16 -8.16
N TRP A 303 5.98 4.80 -9.08
CA TRP A 303 6.30 5.57 -10.28
C TRP A 303 5.69 4.91 -11.51
N GLU A 304 5.19 5.69 -12.47
CA GLU A 304 4.77 5.14 -13.75
C GLU A 304 5.98 4.84 -14.66
N PRO A 305 5.93 3.82 -15.52
CA PRO A 305 4.84 2.86 -15.71
C PRO A 305 4.85 1.67 -14.71
N LEU A 306 5.86 1.57 -13.84
CA LEU A 306 6.04 0.44 -12.92
C LEU A 306 4.85 0.23 -11.98
N ARG A 307 4.19 1.32 -11.54
CA ARG A 307 2.97 1.29 -10.74
C ARG A 307 1.83 0.61 -11.50
N SER A 308 1.52 1.08 -12.71
CA SER A 308 0.50 0.46 -13.57
C SER A 308 0.81 -1.01 -13.86
N LEU A 309 2.06 -1.35 -14.19
CA LEU A 309 2.49 -2.73 -14.43
C LEU A 309 2.33 -3.61 -13.18
N TYR A 310 2.69 -3.12 -12.00
CA TYR A 310 2.53 -3.85 -10.74
C TYR A 310 1.06 -4.04 -10.36
N VAL A 311 0.22 -3.04 -10.58
CA VAL A 311 -1.23 -3.13 -10.34
C VAL A 311 -1.87 -4.16 -11.27
N VAL A 312 -1.56 -4.13 -12.57
CA VAL A 312 -2.03 -5.14 -13.53
C VAL A 312 -1.54 -6.54 -13.15
N TRP A 313 -0.24 -6.69 -12.87
CA TRP A 313 0.33 -7.97 -12.40
C TRP A 313 -0.36 -8.46 -11.12
N PHE A 314 -0.60 -7.59 -10.14
CA PHE A 314 -1.27 -7.95 -8.89
C PHE A 314 -2.67 -8.49 -9.15
N PHE A 315 -3.49 -7.81 -9.97
CA PHE A 315 -4.85 -8.28 -10.25
C PHE A 315 -4.86 -9.60 -11.04
N LEU A 316 -3.96 -9.77 -12.01
CA LEU A 316 -3.79 -11.05 -12.72
C LEU A 316 -3.35 -12.17 -11.78
N TYR A 317 -2.34 -11.92 -10.93
CA TYR A 317 -1.86 -12.88 -9.93
C TYR A 317 -2.95 -13.26 -8.92
N MET A 318 -3.70 -12.28 -8.41
CA MET A 318 -4.79 -12.51 -7.47
C MET A 318 -5.92 -13.32 -8.11
N LEU A 319 -6.36 -12.95 -9.30
CA LEU A 319 -7.47 -13.60 -10.01
C LEU A 319 -7.14 -15.04 -10.43
N PHE A 320 -5.99 -15.26 -11.06
CA PHE A 320 -5.66 -16.56 -11.67
C PHE A 320 -4.89 -17.52 -10.75
N PHE A 321 -4.23 -17.02 -9.70
CA PHE A 321 -3.38 -17.86 -8.83
C PHE A 321 -3.74 -17.75 -7.35
N ALA A 322 -3.65 -16.57 -6.74
CA ALA A 322 -3.71 -16.45 -5.28
C ALA A 322 -5.10 -16.72 -4.70
N ILE A 323 -6.18 -16.19 -5.30
CA ILE A 323 -7.55 -16.45 -4.84
C ILE A 323 -7.93 -17.92 -5.08
N PRO A 324 -7.74 -18.52 -6.27
CA PRO A 324 -8.00 -19.94 -6.48
C PRO A 324 -7.22 -20.86 -5.53
N LEU A 325 -5.93 -20.60 -5.31
CA LEU A 325 -5.12 -21.40 -4.39
C LEU A 325 -5.61 -21.30 -2.94
N ARG A 326 -5.87 -20.08 -2.45
CA ARG A 326 -6.42 -19.87 -1.09
C ARG A 326 -7.82 -20.47 -0.94
N ALA A 327 -8.66 -20.36 -1.97
CA ALA A 327 -9.96 -20.99 -2.02
C ALA A 327 -9.88 -22.51 -1.87
N LEU A 328 -8.90 -23.17 -2.50
CA LEU A 328 -8.66 -24.61 -2.33
C LEU A 328 -8.07 -24.95 -0.95
N VAL A 329 -7.03 -24.23 -0.51
CA VAL A 329 -6.37 -24.46 0.79
C VAL A 329 -7.33 -24.29 1.97
N TYR A 330 -8.25 -23.33 1.91
CA TYR A 330 -9.21 -23.05 2.99
C TYR A 330 -10.46 -23.96 2.98
N ILE A 331 -10.56 -24.96 2.09
CA ILE A 331 -11.64 -25.95 2.13
C ILE A 331 -11.68 -26.67 3.50
N PRO A 332 -10.63 -27.40 3.94
CA PRO A 332 -10.59 -27.99 5.28
C PRO A 332 -10.51 -26.90 6.36
N ARG A 333 -11.31 -27.03 7.43
CA ARG A 333 -11.38 -26.04 8.52
C ARG A 333 -10.03 -25.82 9.22
N CYS A 334 -9.24 -26.88 9.40
CA CYS A 334 -7.94 -26.82 10.07
C CYS A 334 -6.86 -26.00 9.32
N ALA A 335 -7.03 -25.72 8.02
CA ALA A 335 -6.11 -24.92 7.23
C ALA A 335 -6.54 -23.44 7.08
N ARG A 336 -7.67 -23.06 7.68
CA ARG A 336 -8.14 -21.67 7.73
C ARG A 336 -7.36 -20.88 8.80
N PRO A 337 -7.13 -19.57 8.63
CA PRO A 337 -6.50 -18.75 9.67
C PRO A 337 -7.25 -18.76 11.01
N ARG A 338 -8.57 -19.00 10.98
CA ARG A 338 -9.40 -19.36 12.13
C ARG A 338 -10.27 -20.57 11.75
N PRO A 339 -10.23 -21.70 12.47
CA PRO A 339 -11.03 -22.88 12.13
C PRO A 339 -12.55 -22.69 12.22
N SER A 340 -12.98 -21.72 13.04
CA SER A 340 -14.34 -21.24 13.24
C SER A 340 -14.91 -20.46 12.05
N TRP A 341 -14.06 -19.74 11.31
CA TRP A 341 -14.50 -18.93 10.17
C TRP A 341 -15.13 -19.76 9.05
N SER A 342 -16.12 -19.16 8.38
CA SER A 342 -16.59 -19.67 7.10
C SER A 342 -15.51 -19.57 6.03
N TRP A 343 -15.55 -20.49 5.05
CA TRP A 343 -14.64 -20.49 3.90
C TRP A 343 -14.60 -19.14 3.18
N LYS A 344 -15.79 -18.54 2.94
CA LYS A 344 -15.93 -17.21 2.32
C LYS A 344 -15.21 -16.13 3.13
N LYS A 345 -15.36 -16.12 4.45
CA LYS A 345 -14.70 -15.16 5.35
C LYS A 345 -13.17 -15.30 5.30
N SER A 346 -12.65 -16.54 5.36
CA SER A 346 -11.20 -16.79 5.24
C SER A 346 -10.59 -16.31 3.91
N VAL A 347 -11.28 -16.55 2.79
CA VAL A 347 -10.84 -16.07 1.46
C VAL A 347 -10.91 -14.55 1.38
N MET A 348 -12.00 -13.94 1.87
CA MET A 348 -12.22 -12.48 1.80
C MET A 348 -11.22 -11.70 2.65
N VAL A 349 -10.94 -12.12 3.89
CA VAL A 349 -9.91 -11.50 4.73
C VAL A 349 -8.54 -11.54 4.05
N SER A 350 -8.17 -12.69 3.49
CA SER A 350 -6.88 -12.86 2.79
C SER A 350 -6.81 -12.03 1.49
N PHE A 351 -7.94 -11.84 0.79
CA PHE A 351 -8.05 -10.93 -0.34
C PHE A 351 -7.85 -9.47 0.08
N ILE A 352 -8.61 -8.99 1.07
CA ILE A 352 -8.54 -7.60 1.54
C ILE A 352 -7.15 -7.28 2.09
N ARG A 353 -6.54 -8.16 2.90
CA ARG A 353 -5.14 -7.99 3.35
C ARG A 353 -4.17 -7.84 2.18
N SER A 354 -4.38 -8.58 1.09
CA SER A 354 -3.55 -8.45 -0.12
C SER A 354 -3.74 -7.08 -0.81
N CYS A 355 -4.97 -6.56 -0.84
CA CYS A 355 -5.27 -5.20 -1.33
C CYS A 355 -4.66 -4.12 -0.42
N THR A 356 -4.67 -4.29 0.90
CA THR A 356 -3.97 -3.41 1.85
C THR A 356 -2.47 -3.34 1.53
N ILE A 357 -1.83 -4.49 1.27
CA ILE A 357 -0.41 -4.55 0.88
C ILE A 357 -0.17 -3.88 -0.48
N LEU A 358 -1.06 -4.04 -1.46
CA LEU A 358 -1.00 -3.33 -2.75
C LEU A 358 -1.00 -1.81 -2.54
N ILE A 359 -1.94 -1.30 -1.73
CA ILE A 359 -2.08 0.12 -1.41
C ILE A 359 -0.77 0.65 -0.79
N CYS A 360 -0.22 -0.03 0.23
CA CYS A 360 1.04 0.39 0.86
C CYS A 360 2.26 0.35 -0.08
N LYS A 361 2.33 -0.59 -1.03
CA LYS A 361 3.43 -0.69 -2.00
C LYS A 361 3.37 0.35 -3.12
N THR A 362 2.17 0.64 -3.62
CA THR A 362 1.96 1.48 -4.83
C THR A 362 1.52 2.90 -4.52
N ARG A 363 1.07 3.15 -3.27
CA ARG A 363 0.42 4.39 -2.81
C ARG A 363 -0.80 4.77 -3.69
N ILE A 364 -1.45 3.78 -4.30
CA ILE A 364 -2.72 3.96 -5.01
C ILE A 364 -3.86 3.99 -4.00
N MET A 365 -4.77 4.96 -4.12
CA MET A 365 -5.98 4.99 -3.29
C MET A 365 -7.12 4.32 -4.06
N LEU A 366 -7.38 3.05 -3.75
CA LEU A 366 -8.44 2.26 -4.40
C LEU A 366 -9.86 2.79 -4.10
N SER A 367 -10.03 3.57 -3.02
CA SER A 367 -11.28 4.21 -2.64
C SER A 367 -11.50 5.58 -3.28
N GLY A 368 -10.48 6.17 -3.91
CA GLY A 368 -10.47 7.57 -4.32
C GLY A 368 -9.77 8.48 -3.30
N GLN A 369 -9.79 9.78 -3.57
CA GLN A 369 -9.31 10.86 -2.70
C GLN A 369 -10.52 11.72 -2.26
N PRO A 370 -10.41 12.48 -1.16
CA PRO A 370 -11.33 13.59 -0.89
C PRO A 370 -11.40 14.52 -2.11
N SER A 371 -12.61 14.95 -2.50
CA SER A 371 -12.78 15.82 -3.66
C SER A 371 -12.18 17.21 -3.41
N SER A 372 -11.52 17.80 -4.42
CA SER A 372 -10.93 19.14 -4.32
C SER A 372 -11.96 20.28 -4.45
N GLY A 373 -13.24 19.98 -4.24
CA GLY A 373 -14.38 20.86 -4.44
C GLY A 373 -15.65 20.13 -4.01
N GLU A 374 -16.79 20.82 -4.06
CA GLU A 374 -18.07 20.32 -3.57
C GLU A 374 -18.44 18.95 -4.20
N PRO A 375 -18.60 17.89 -3.40
CA PRO A 375 -18.89 16.55 -3.91
C PRO A 375 -20.36 16.43 -4.33
N LYS A 376 -20.61 15.60 -5.33
CA LYS A 376 -21.98 15.17 -5.65
C LYS A 376 -22.44 14.18 -4.58
N VAL A 377 -23.39 14.62 -3.76
CA VAL A 377 -24.06 13.83 -2.73
C VAL A 377 -25.50 13.51 -3.14
N HIS A 378 -26.01 12.34 -2.74
CA HIS A 378 -27.35 11.87 -3.06
C HIS A 378 -28.25 11.77 -1.82
N GLU A 379 -27.74 11.23 -0.71
CA GLU A 379 -28.46 11.03 0.55
C GLU A 379 -27.90 11.90 1.68
N SER A 380 -26.60 12.19 1.62
CA SER A 380 -25.91 13.03 2.59
C SER A 380 -26.00 14.52 2.24
N ILE A 381 -25.67 15.36 3.22
CA ILE A 381 -25.48 16.80 3.02
C ILE A 381 -24.04 17.15 3.34
N TYR A 382 -23.34 17.66 2.34
CA TYR A 382 -22.02 18.24 2.49
C TYR A 382 -22.11 19.58 3.23
N LEU A 383 -21.27 19.77 4.24
CA LEU A 383 -21.07 21.02 4.95
C LEU A 383 -19.60 21.44 4.78
N SER A 384 -19.37 22.62 4.22
CA SER A 384 -18.07 23.29 4.29
C SER A 384 -18.03 24.14 5.57
N ILE A 385 -16.93 24.09 6.30
CA ILE A 385 -16.73 24.83 7.54
C ILE A 385 -15.57 25.80 7.32
N ASP A 386 -15.84 27.10 7.37
CA ASP A 386 -14.79 28.10 7.36
C ASP A 386 -14.20 28.22 8.77
N PRO A 387 -12.88 28.21 8.97
CA PRO A 387 -12.31 28.32 10.30
C PRO A 387 -12.63 29.66 10.97
N SER A 388 -12.92 30.71 10.20
CA SER A 388 -13.29 32.04 10.73
C SER A 388 -14.65 32.07 11.45
N ASP A 389 -15.53 31.08 11.20
CA ASP A 389 -16.81 30.94 11.92
C ASP A 389 -16.61 30.62 13.43
N VAL A 390 -15.42 30.09 13.79
CA VAL A 390 -15.03 29.69 15.16
C VAL A 390 -13.83 30.50 15.66
N LEU A 391 -12.80 30.60 14.82
CA LEU A 391 -11.53 31.26 15.11
C LEU A 391 -11.62 32.72 14.65
N THR A 392 -12.02 33.62 15.55
CA THR A 392 -12.13 35.06 15.24
C THR A 392 -10.83 35.63 14.66
N ASP A 393 -10.90 36.70 13.86
CA ASP A 393 -9.72 37.39 13.31
C ASP A 393 -8.74 37.96 14.34
N ASN A 394 -9.11 38.04 15.64
CA ASN A 394 -8.19 38.47 16.70
C ASN A 394 -7.19 37.34 17.03
N PRO A 395 -5.86 37.54 16.82
CA PRO A 395 -4.85 36.53 17.12
C PRO A 395 -4.84 36.05 18.57
N GLU A 396 -5.12 36.94 19.54
CA GLU A 396 -5.14 36.58 20.97
C GLU A 396 -6.21 35.52 21.27
N LYS A 397 -7.39 35.66 20.67
CA LYS A 397 -8.48 34.68 20.79
C LYS A 397 -8.20 33.40 20.01
N GLN A 398 -7.44 33.47 18.92
CA GLN A 398 -6.96 32.26 18.25
C GLN A 398 -5.97 31.49 19.12
N ASP A 399 -5.10 32.18 19.86
CA ASP A 399 -4.18 31.58 20.84
C ASP A 399 -4.91 31.03 22.08
N GLU A 400 -6.10 31.53 22.42
CA GLU A 400 -6.96 30.88 23.43
C GLU A 400 -7.45 29.49 22.99
N ILE A 401 -7.76 29.28 21.71
CA ILE A 401 -8.26 27.99 21.19
C ILE A 401 -7.11 27.08 20.73
N LEU A 402 -6.07 27.65 20.12
CA LEU A 402 -4.94 26.94 19.52
C LEU A 402 -3.70 27.11 20.41
N ARG A 403 -3.65 26.33 21.50
CA ARG A 403 -2.59 26.36 22.52
C ARG A 403 -1.98 24.97 22.76
N GLY A 404 -1.07 24.91 23.73
CA GLY A 404 -0.45 23.69 24.22
C GLY A 404 0.21 22.84 23.13
N GLU A 405 -0.02 21.53 23.22
CA GLU A 405 0.55 20.52 22.32
C GLU A 405 0.15 20.74 20.84
N LEU A 406 -1.10 21.16 20.58
CA LEU A 406 -1.57 21.47 19.23
C LEU A 406 -0.74 22.59 18.60
N ARG A 407 -0.55 23.70 19.32
CA ARG A 407 0.26 24.83 18.84
C ARG A 407 1.73 24.46 18.68
N ARG A 408 2.31 23.68 19.60
CA ARG A 408 3.69 23.16 19.48
C ARG A 408 3.87 22.35 18.19
N ALA A 409 3.00 21.37 17.96
CA ALA A 409 3.08 20.50 16.80
C ALA A 409 2.80 21.27 15.49
N MET A 410 1.85 22.22 15.48
CA MET A 410 1.62 23.12 14.33
C MET A 410 2.89 23.89 13.95
N ASN A 411 3.58 24.48 14.93
CA ASN A 411 4.78 25.28 14.71
C ASN A 411 5.94 24.44 14.15
N LEU A 412 6.18 23.25 14.70
CA LEU A 412 7.25 22.33 14.23
C LEU A 412 7.03 21.84 12.79
N GLN A 413 5.78 21.59 12.42
CA GLN A 413 5.42 21.17 11.05
C GLN A 413 5.35 22.34 10.07
N GLY A 414 4.99 23.54 10.56
CA GLY A 414 4.46 24.62 9.72
C GLY A 414 3.05 24.30 9.20
N THR A 415 2.21 23.67 10.02
CA THR A 415 0.81 23.36 9.69
C THR A 415 -0.04 24.61 9.82
N GLN A 416 -0.79 24.93 8.77
CA GLN A 416 -1.72 26.07 8.73
C GLN A 416 -3.15 25.62 9.05
N VAL A 417 -3.93 26.54 9.62
CA VAL A 417 -5.39 26.47 9.65
C VAL A 417 -5.90 26.55 8.21
N LEU A 418 -6.80 25.66 7.83
CA LEU A 418 -7.45 25.62 6.50
C LEU A 418 -8.93 25.25 6.69
N PRO A 419 -9.82 25.59 5.74
CA PRO A 419 -11.19 25.11 5.76
C PRO A 419 -11.27 23.60 5.84
N THR A 420 -12.23 23.12 6.63
CA THR A 420 -12.57 21.70 6.78
C THR A 420 -13.99 21.45 6.27
N SER A 421 -14.42 20.20 6.27
CA SER A 421 -15.74 19.84 5.82
C SER A 421 -16.23 18.56 6.48
N GLY A 422 -17.51 18.25 6.29
CA GLY A 422 -18.07 16.97 6.71
C GLY A 422 -19.43 16.71 6.07
N TYR A 423 -20.03 15.59 6.46
CA TYR A 423 -21.25 15.08 5.86
C TYR A 423 -22.27 14.77 6.94
N PHE A 424 -23.42 15.43 6.89
CA PHE A 424 -24.59 14.94 7.60
C PHE A 424 -25.16 13.72 6.88
N VAL A 425 -25.41 12.65 7.63
CA VAL A 425 -25.92 11.37 7.17
C VAL A 425 -27.12 10.99 8.05
N ALA A 426 -28.25 10.63 7.44
CA ALA A 426 -29.44 10.12 8.13
C ALA A 426 -29.51 8.58 8.09
N LYS A 427 -30.69 8.03 8.35
CA LYS A 427 -31.01 6.59 8.25
C LYS A 427 -30.95 6.10 6.80
N SER A 428 -30.90 4.79 6.61
CA SER A 428 -30.89 4.18 5.28
C SER A 428 -32.16 4.51 4.49
N GLY A 429 -32.02 5.14 3.32
CA GLY A 429 -33.14 5.54 2.46
C GLY A 429 -33.78 6.90 2.79
N GLU A 430 -33.27 7.62 3.80
CA GLU A 430 -33.66 8.99 4.10
C GLU A 430 -32.55 9.98 3.69
N CYS A 431 -32.92 11.15 3.17
CA CYS A 431 -31.98 12.26 3.00
C CYS A 431 -31.73 12.95 4.34
N ALA A 432 -30.50 13.38 4.61
CA ALA A 432 -30.20 14.17 5.79
C ALA A 432 -31.01 15.48 5.84
N PRO A 433 -31.45 15.95 7.03
CA PRO A 433 -32.14 17.24 7.16
C PRO A 433 -31.27 18.40 6.66
N LYS A 434 -31.84 19.27 5.81
CA LYS A 434 -31.14 20.44 5.24
C LYS A 434 -30.75 21.52 6.26
N ASP A 435 -31.48 21.58 7.36
CA ASP A 435 -31.14 22.46 8.47
C ASP A 435 -29.95 21.87 9.23
N VAL A 436 -28.82 22.59 9.26
CA VAL A 436 -27.60 22.16 9.95
C VAL A 436 -27.64 22.48 11.45
N HIS A 437 -28.57 23.31 11.91
CA HIS A 437 -28.70 23.66 13.32
C HIS A 437 -29.36 22.54 14.13
N ALA A 438 -29.06 22.52 15.43
CA ALA A 438 -29.60 21.56 16.38
C ALA A 438 -31.03 21.93 16.80
N LYS A 439 -31.92 20.95 16.84
CA LYS A 439 -33.23 21.10 17.49
C LYS A 439 -33.06 21.02 19.03
N PRO A 440 -33.98 21.61 19.82
CA PRO A 440 -33.92 21.52 21.28
C PRO A 440 -33.83 20.07 21.76
N GLY A 441 -32.76 19.73 22.49
CA GLY A 441 -32.52 18.38 23.01
C GLY A 441 -31.98 17.37 21.99
N GLU A 442 -31.76 17.74 20.73
CA GLU A 442 -31.28 16.81 19.69
C GLU A 442 -29.90 16.22 20.02
N ARG A 443 -29.77 14.89 19.84
CA ARG A 443 -28.49 14.17 19.93
C ARG A 443 -27.84 14.01 18.57
N LEU A 444 -26.52 14.05 18.54
CA LEU A 444 -25.73 13.92 17.31
C LEU A 444 -24.63 12.86 17.47
N LEU A 445 -24.54 11.94 16.51
CA LEU A 445 -23.39 11.04 16.38
C LEU A 445 -22.30 11.73 15.53
N VAL A 446 -21.23 12.22 16.13
CA VAL A 446 -20.08 12.75 15.41
C VAL A 446 -19.09 11.61 15.18
N HIS A 447 -18.75 11.28 13.94
CA HIS A 447 -17.92 10.13 13.61
C HIS A 447 -16.68 10.49 12.78
N LEU A 448 -15.52 10.02 13.24
CA LEU A 448 -14.21 10.23 12.64
C LEU A 448 -13.81 8.94 11.92
N HIS A 449 -13.66 9.00 10.59
CA HIS A 449 -13.39 7.81 9.79
C HIS A 449 -11.98 7.26 10.02
N GLY A 450 -11.78 5.96 9.77
CA GLY A 450 -10.47 5.33 9.74
C GLY A 450 -9.71 5.51 8.44
N GLY A 451 -8.57 4.80 8.33
CA GLY A 451 -7.69 4.85 7.16
C GLY A 451 -6.22 5.17 7.48
N ALA A 452 -5.79 4.97 8.73
CA ALA A 452 -4.41 5.17 9.18
C ALA A 452 -3.87 6.59 8.93
N TYR A 453 -4.76 7.60 9.00
CA TYR A 453 -4.52 9.03 8.70
C TYR A 453 -4.14 9.39 7.26
N TRP A 454 -3.87 8.44 6.37
CA TRP A 454 -3.45 8.73 4.98
C TRP A 454 -4.41 8.18 3.91
N LEU A 455 -5.46 7.47 4.33
CA LEU A 455 -6.57 6.93 3.51
C LEU A 455 -7.90 7.26 4.20
N GLY A 456 -9.01 6.97 3.52
CA GLY A 456 -10.36 7.16 4.05
C GLY A 456 -11.03 8.42 3.50
N SER A 457 -12.32 8.57 3.82
CA SER A 457 -13.15 9.73 3.52
C SER A 457 -14.46 9.59 4.31
N ALA A 458 -15.12 10.71 4.58
CA ALA A 458 -16.44 10.79 5.20
C ALA A 458 -17.60 10.67 4.18
N GLN A 459 -17.29 10.67 2.87
CA GLN A 459 -18.27 10.57 1.78
C GLN A 459 -19.27 9.40 1.94
N GLU A 460 -20.51 9.65 1.53
CA GLU A 460 -21.67 8.77 1.76
C GLU A 460 -21.52 7.30 1.35
N HIS A 461 -20.68 6.99 0.35
CA HIS A 461 -20.48 5.63 -0.16
C HIS A 461 -19.38 4.84 0.59
N TYR A 462 -18.60 5.49 1.46
CA TYR A 462 -17.53 4.86 2.24
C TYR A 462 -18.07 3.98 3.38
N PRO A 463 -17.27 3.02 3.91
CA PRO A 463 -17.70 2.12 4.98
C PRO A 463 -18.18 2.83 6.25
N SER A 464 -17.48 3.87 6.71
CA SER A 464 -17.83 4.63 7.91
C SER A 464 -19.21 5.30 7.80
N ALA A 465 -19.57 5.82 6.62
CA ALA A 465 -20.90 6.39 6.36
C ALA A 465 -22.01 5.33 6.32
N LYS A 466 -21.71 4.11 5.85
CA LYS A 466 -22.63 2.96 5.87
C LYS A 466 -22.82 2.37 7.27
N PHE A 467 -21.78 2.39 8.09
CA PHE A 467 -21.86 2.05 9.51
C PHE A 467 -22.73 3.04 10.26
N CYS A 468 -22.53 4.35 10.07
CA CYS A 468 -23.36 5.37 10.71
C CYS A 468 -24.84 5.19 10.37
N ARG A 469 -25.19 5.00 9.08
CA ARG A 469 -26.57 4.63 8.68
C ARG A 469 -27.08 3.39 9.42
N SER A 470 -26.32 2.28 9.37
CA SER A 470 -26.69 1.01 10.02
C SER A 470 -26.94 1.16 11.53
N LEU A 471 -26.21 2.07 12.19
CA LEU A 471 -26.38 2.35 13.61
C LEU A 471 -27.61 3.24 13.87
N LEU A 472 -27.82 4.29 13.08
CA LEU A 472 -29.03 5.13 13.14
C LEU A 472 -30.31 4.31 12.89
N ASP A 473 -30.26 3.33 11.97
CA ASP A 473 -31.35 2.39 11.69
C ASP A 473 -31.72 1.51 12.90
N LEU A 474 -30.77 1.22 13.80
CA LEU A 474 -31.01 0.44 15.04
C LEU A 474 -31.40 1.31 16.24
N LEU A 475 -31.34 2.64 16.07
CA LEU A 475 -31.68 3.63 17.09
C LEU A 475 -33.01 4.33 16.82
N GLN A 476 -33.62 4.10 15.65
CA GLN A 476 -34.78 4.85 15.15
C GLN A 476 -36.08 4.70 15.95
N ASP A 477 -36.17 3.71 16.83
CA ASP A 477 -37.31 3.32 17.66
C ASP A 477 -37.44 4.13 18.97
N ASP A 478 -36.45 4.95 19.31
CA ASP A 478 -36.47 5.86 20.46
C ASP A 478 -36.17 7.30 20.00
N GLU A 479 -37.15 8.20 20.10
CA GLU A 479 -37.05 9.59 19.63
C GLU A 479 -35.96 10.41 20.35
N ARG A 480 -35.44 9.94 21.49
CA ARG A 480 -34.32 10.55 22.21
C ARG A 480 -32.95 10.26 21.56
N MET A 481 -32.90 9.33 20.60
CA MET A 481 -31.68 8.93 19.92
C MET A 481 -31.27 9.91 18.83
N PRO A 482 -29.98 9.93 18.42
CA PRO A 482 -29.57 10.66 17.23
C PRO A 482 -30.35 10.19 16.00
N SER A 483 -31.02 11.12 15.30
CA SER A 483 -31.64 10.87 13.98
C SER A 483 -30.67 11.05 12.82
N ARG A 484 -29.51 11.65 13.07
CA ARG A 484 -28.45 11.91 12.10
C ARG A 484 -27.06 11.77 12.73
N ALA A 485 -26.07 11.56 11.88
CA ALA A 485 -24.65 11.58 12.19
C ALA A 485 -23.96 12.69 11.40
N PHE A 486 -22.84 13.21 11.91
CA PHE A 486 -21.93 14.10 11.20
C PHE A 486 -20.57 13.42 11.06
N LEU A 487 -20.12 13.17 9.83
CA LEU A 487 -18.81 12.58 9.56
C LEU A 487 -17.82 13.67 9.15
N VAL A 488 -16.70 13.79 9.86
CA VAL A 488 -15.67 14.82 9.58
C VAL A 488 -14.74 14.35 8.47
N GLU A 489 -14.57 15.16 7.42
CA GLU A 489 -13.61 14.96 6.33
C GLU A 489 -12.30 15.72 6.66
N TYR A 490 -11.53 15.16 7.59
CA TYR A 490 -10.29 15.75 8.06
C TYR A 490 -9.13 15.57 7.05
N ARG A 491 -8.15 16.49 7.06
CA ARG A 491 -6.99 16.44 6.15
C ARG A 491 -6.14 15.19 6.37
N LEU A 492 -5.94 14.44 5.29
CA LEU A 492 -5.09 13.24 5.25
C LEU A 492 -3.59 13.57 5.17
N ALA A 493 -2.79 12.77 5.86
CA ALA A 493 -1.34 12.79 5.84
C ALA A 493 -0.77 12.45 4.45
N LYS A 494 0.15 13.29 3.95
CA LYS A 494 0.69 13.19 2.58
C LYS A 494 2.17 12.86 2.57
N HIS A 495 2.53 11.77 1.89
CA HIS A 495 3.91 11.30 1.68
C HIS A 495 4.88 12.28 0.99
N THR A 496 4.42 13.42 0.48
CA THR A 496 5.25 14.39 -0.27
C THR A 496 5.07 15.84 0.19
N ARG A 497 4.08 16.13 1.05
CA ARG A 497 3.71 17.49 1.48
C ARG A 497 3.30 17.47 2.94
N TYR A 498 4.26 17.19 3.82
CA TYR A 498 4.03 16.96 5.25
C TYR A 498 3.23 18.08 5.92
N GLN A 499 3.53 19.35 5.61
CA GLN A 499 2.86 20.53 6.16
C GLN A 499 1.34 20.59 5.90
N GLN A 500 0.84 19.86 4.90
CA GLN A 500 -0.58 19.88 4.50
C GLN A 500 -1.47 18.86 5.22
N GLY A 501 -0.89 17.93 6.01
CA GLY A 501 -1.68 16.82 6.57
C GLY A 501 -0.99 15.93 7.61
N SER A 502 0.29 16.14 7.92
CA SER A 502 0.92 15.45 9.06
C SER A 502 0.27 15.89 10.36
N TYR A 503 0.43 15.11 11.44
CA TYR A 503 0.00 15.53 12.78
C TYR A 503 0.59 16.91 13.11
N PRO A 504 -0.22 17.92 13.49
CA PRO A 504 -1.55 17.77 14.08
C PRO A 504 -2.74 18.14 13.15
N ALA A 505 -2.56 18.17 11.82
CA ALA A 505 -3.57 18.69 10.89
C ALA A 505 -4.98 18.07 11.05
N ALA A 506 -5.06 16.73 11.19
CA ALA A 506 -6.34 16.05 11.39
C ALA A 506 -7.02 16.42 12.73
N LEU A 507 -6.23 16.67 13.79
CA LEU A 507 -6.72 17.09 15.10
C LEU A 507 -7.24 18.53 15.04
N LEU A 508 -6.51 19.42 14.35
CA LEU A 508 -6.92 20.80 14.10
C LEU A 508 -8.27 20.88 13.37
N ASP A 509 -8.44 20.10 12.29
CA ASP A 509 -9.68 20.06 11.52
C ASP A 509 -10.85 19.51 12.36
N THR A 510 -10.59 18.46 13.11
CA THR A 510 -11.58 17.82 13.99
C THR A 510 -12.00 18.74 15.14
N LEU A 511 -11.07 19.52 15.70
CA LEU A 511 -11.36 20.55 16.70
C LEU A 511 -12.24 21.66 16.10
N ILE A 512 -11.88 22.20 14.94
CA ILE A 512 -12.67 23.23 14.25
C ILE A 512 -14.08 22.72 13.95
N ALA A 513 -14.22 21.50 13.43
CA ALA A 513 -15.52 20.88 13.17
C ALA A 513 -16.34 20.66 14.45
N TYR A 514 -15.72 20.21 15.54
CA TYR A 514 -16.41 20.05 16.83
C TYR A 514 -16.90 21.38 17.40
N LEU A 515 -16.03 22.40 17.43
CA LEU A 515 -16.38 23.74 17.91
C LEU A 515 -17.47 24.38 17.04
N TYR A 516 -17.43 24.22 15.72
CA TYR A 516 -18.48 24.71 14.82
C TYR A 516 -19.85 24.07 15.12
N LEU A 517 -19.90 22.75 15.33
CA LEU A 517 -21.13 22.06 15.70
C LEU A 517 -21.71 22.57 17.03
N VAL A 518 -20.84 22.87 18.01
CA VAL A 518 -21.27 23.36 19.33
C VAL A 518 -21.70 24.83 19.26
N GLN A 519 -20.84 25.69 18.74
CA GLN A 519 -20.94 27.15 18.86
C GLN A 519 -21.77 27.78 17.73
N CYS A 520 -21.75 27.22 16.52
CA CYS A 520 -22.45 27.74 15.34
C CYS A 520 -23.74 26.96 15.05
N CYS A 521 -23.71 25.62 15.11
CA CYS A 521 -24.91 24.80 14.92
C CYS A 521 -25.76 24.64 16.20
N GLY A 522 -25.21 24.89 17.39
CA GLY A 522 -25.94 24.84 18.66
C GLY A 522 -26.11 23.45 19.28
N PHE A 523 -25.34 22.44 18.84
CA PHE A 523 -25.35 21.12 19.48
C PHE A 523 -24.68 21.19 20.85
N ARG A 524 -25.42 20.90 21.92
CA ARG A 524 -24.83 20.87 23.27
C ARG A 524 -23.83 19.70 23.39
N PRO A 525 -22.64 19.87 23.99
CA PRO A 525 -21.66 18.79 24.18
C PRO A 525 -22.21 17.54 24.88
N GLU A 526 -23.09 17.74 25.87
CA GLU A 526 -23.87 16.70 26.58
C GLU A 526 -24.83 15.87 25.70
N ASN A 527 -25.05 16.28 24.45
CA ASN A 527 -25.85 15.58 23.46
C ASN A 527 -25.00 14.95 22.33
N ILE A 528 -23.68 15.17 22.32
CA ILE A 528 -22.77 14.66 21.28
C ILE A 528 -22.19 13.30 21.67
N ILE A 529 -22.41 12.30 20.84
CA ILE A 529 -21.73 11.01 20.90
C ILE A 529 -20.55 11.10 19.93
N LEU A 530 -19.33 11.19 20.45
CA LEU A 530 -18.13 11.17 19.62
C LEU A 530 -17.75 9.71 19.33
N SER A 531 -17.47 9.41 18.07
CA SER A 531 -17.12 8.07 17.60
C SER A 531 -15.95 8.11 16.62
N GLY A 532 -15.21 7.01 16.51
CA GLY A 532 -14.27 6.85 15.41
C GLY A 532 -13.75 5.43 15.25
N ASP A 533 -13.34 5.09 14.03
CA ASP A 533 -12.79 3.78 13.68
C ASP A 533 -11.30 3.84 13.37
N SER A 534 -10.51 2.85 13.82
CA SER A 534 -9.07 2.78 13.50
C SER A 534 -8.32 4.07 13.90
N SER A 535 -7.72 4.79 12.94
CA SER A 535 -7.11 6.11 13.15
C SER A 535 -8.11 7.19 13.57
N GLY A 536 -9.38 7.12 13.14
CA GLY A 536 -10.42 8.01 13.62
C GLY A 536 -10.74 7.77 15.10
N GLY A 537 -10.59 6.54 15.60
CA GLY A 537 -10.66 6.23 17.02
C GLY A 537 -9.49 6.82 17.82
N ASN A 538 -8.27 6.81 17.25
CA ASN A 538 -7.12 7.54 17.80
C ASN A 538 -7.37 9.06 17.80
N LEU A 539 -7.93 9.60 16.72
CA LEU A 539 -8.27 11.01 16.58
C LEU A 539 -9.35 11.46 17.57
N ALA A 540 -10.32 10.59 17.87
CA ALA A 540 -11.34 10.85 18.89
C ALA A 540 -10.73 10.92 20.30
N LEU A 541 -9.78 10.01 20.62
CA LEU A 541 -8.99 10.09 21.86
C LEU A 541 -8.16 11.38 21.92
N ALA A 542 -7.55 11.80 20.80
CA ALA A 542 -6.77 13.03 20.70
C ALA A 542 -7.63 14.29 20.89
N LEU A 543 -8.84 14.36 20.31
CA LEU A 543 -9.79 15.45 20.55
C LEU A 543 -10.20 15.50 22.02
N CYS A 544 -10.63 14.37 22.61
CA CYS A 544 -10.99 14.30 24.02
C CYS A 544 -9.83 14.72 24.95
N ARG A 545 -8.60 14.33 24.62
CA ARG A 545 -7.40 14.78 25.35
C ARG A 545 -7.23 16.30 25.27
N TYR A 546 -7.36 16.87 24.07
CA TYR A 546 -7.23 18.32 23.85
C TYR A 546 -8.28 19.14 24.60
N LEU A 547 -9.56 18.74 24.49
CA LEU A 547 -10.68 19.40 25.16
C LEU A 547 -10.51 19.41 26.68
N ARG A 548 -10.04 18.30 27.27
CA ARG A 548 -9.74 18.20 28.70
C ARG A 548 -8.54 19.06 29.11
N ASP A 549 -7.41 18.88 28.42
CA ASP A 549 -6.12 19.46 28.81
C ASP A 549 -6.14 21.00 28.66
N GLU A 550 -6.63 21.48 27.52
CA GLU A 550 -6.65 22.90 27.19
C GLU A 550 -7.97 23.60 27.54
N ARG A 551 -9.03 22.87 27.90
CA ARG A 551 -10.34 23.41 28.36
C ARG A 551 -10.96 24.45 27.42
N VAL A 552 -10.86 24.21 26.11
CA VAL A 552 -11.36 25.12 25.07
C VAL A 552 -12.87 24.98 24.80
N GLU A 553 -13.44 23.80 25.10
CA GLU A 553 -14.87 23.51 25.08
C GLU A 553 -15.13 22.28 25.97
N ASN A 554 -16.39 22.08 26.37
CA ASN A 554 -16.80 20.93 27.17
C ASN A 554 -16.66 19.61 26.40
N MET A 555 -16.47 18.53 27.16
CA MET A 555 -16.34 17.18 26.62
C MET A 555 -17.66 16.68 25.99
N PRO A 556 -17.58 15.85 24.93
CA PRO A 556 -18.76 15.15 24.41
C PRO A 556 -19.29 14.18 25.47
N HIS A 557 -20.61 13.94 25.47
CA HIS A 557 -21.30 13.03 26.39
C HIS A 557 -20.65 11.65 26.54
N SER A 558 -20.27 11.05 25.40
CA SER A 558 -19.80 9.67 25.37
C SER A 558 -18.90 9.39 24.17
N LEU A 559 -17.99 8.43 24.33
CA LEU A 559 -16.95 8.08 23.37
C LEU A 559 -17.12 6.62 22.86
N LEU A 560 -17.26 6.44 21.55
CA LEU A 560 -17.47 5.14 20.90
C LEU A 560 -16.32 4.80 19.93
N LEU A 561 -15.42 3.93 20.37
CA LEU A 561 -14.19 3.57 19.67
C LEU A 561 -14.30 2.20 19.01
N LEU A 562 -13.99 2.12 17.72
CA LEU A 562 -14.11 0.90 16.91
C LEU A 562 -12.72 0.47 16.41
N SER A 563 -12.16 -0.59 17.01
CA SER A 563 -10.79 -1.06 16.73
C SER A 563 -9.74 0.09 16.72
N PRO A 564 -9.69 0.94 17.77
CA PRO A 564 -8.93 2.19 17.73
C PRO A 564 -7.41 1.96 17.67
N TRP A 565 -6.71 2.64 16.75
CA TRP A 565 -5.26 2.46 16.59
C TRP A 565 -4.47 3.28 17.63
N CYS A 566 -4.39 2.79 18.87
CA CYS A 566 -3.94 3.56 20.03
C CYS A 566 -2.41 3.63 20.26
N ASP A 567 -1.61 2.87 19.53
CA ASP A 567 -0.14 2.95 19.57
C ASP A 567 0.43 2.79 18.15
N VAL A 568 0.89 3.92 17.59
CA VAL A 568 1.46 4.01 16.23
C VAL A 568 2.88 3.46 16.15
N SER A 569 3.63 3.43 17.26
CA SER A 569 5.00 2.88 17.31
C SER A 569 5.04 1.35 17.19
N ARG A 570 3.99 0.70 17.74
CA ARG A 570 3.86 -0.74 18.02
C ARG A 570 4.73 -1.24 19.18
N SER A 571 4.88 -0.42 20.23
CA SER A 571 5.60 -0.76 21.46
C SER A 571 5.23 -2.13 22.04
N HIS A 572 3.94 -2.50 22.00
CA HIS A 572 3.40 -3.80 22.44
C HIS A 572 3.97 -5.02 21.68
N SER A 573 4.43 -4.83 20.44
CA SER A 573 4.90 -5.93 19.59
C SER A 573 6.40 -6.24 19.70
N GLY A 574 7.13 -5.49 20.54
CA GLY A 574 8.58 -5.60 20.62
C GLY A 574 9.33 -4.92 19.45
N PRO A 575 10.67 -4.87 19.51
CA PRO A 575 11.48 -4.28 18.46
C PRO A 575 11.40 -5.11 17.16
N LEU A 576 11.41 -4.43 16.01
CA LEU A 576 11.24 -5.08 14.70
C LEU A 576 12.24 -6.19 14.36
N ARG A 577 13.45 -6.14 14.93
CA ARG A 577 14.50 -7.17 14.76
C ARG A 577 14.26 -8.42 15.63
N SER A 578 13.46 -8.30 16.68
CA SER A 578 13.13 -9.37 17.63
C SER A 578 11.71 -9.16 18.19
N PRO A 579 10.66 -9.32 17.35
CA PRO A 579 9.29 -9.07 17.76
C PRO A 579 8.85 -10.08 18.82
N ASN A 580 8.00 -9.65 19.75
CA ASN A 580 7.40 -10.50 20.77
C ASN A 580 6.54 -11.60 20.09
N PRO A 581 6.91 -12.89 20.17
CA PRO A 581 6.19 -13.95 19.47
C PRO A 581 4.78 -14.18 20.02
N PHE A 582 4.51 -13.72 21.25
CA PHE A 582 3.21 -13.81 21.92
C PHE A 582 2.30 -12.59 21.68
N SER A 583 2.81 -11.54 21.03
CA SER A 583 1.98 -10.37 20.71
C SER A 583 0.89 -10.72 19.70
N THR A 584 -0.27 -10.09 19.80
CA THR A 584 -1.34 -10.18 18.78
C THR A 584 -0.84 -9.76 17.40
N THR A 585 0.18 -8.89 17.32
CA THR A 585 0.88 -8.57 16.05
C THR A 585 1.47 -9.79 15.34
N VAL A 586 1.94 -10.81 16.08
CA VAL A 586 2.50 -12.04 15.52
C VAL A 586 1.41 -13.10 15.37
N LEU A 587 0.64 -13.34 16.44
CA LEU A 587 -0.40 -14.37 16.48
C LEU A 587 -1.50 -14.14 15.42
N ASN A 588 -1.91 -12.88 15.22
CA ASN A 588 -3.05 -12.54 14.35
C ASN A 588 -2.62 -12.14 12.93
N ARG A 589 -1.32 -12.26 12.58
CA ARG A 589 -0.75 -11.94 11.25
C ARG A 589 -1.50 -12.60 10.07
N GLN A 590 -2.05 -13.79 10.28
CA GLN A 590 -2.82 -14.48 9.23
C GLN A 590 -4.34 -14.24 9.33
N SER A 591 -4.85 -13.73 10.45
CA SER A 591 -6.27 -13.55 10.73
C SER A 591 -6.77 -12.09 10.67
N ASP A 592 -5.93 -11.12 10.33
CA ASP A 592 -6.37 -9.72 10.21
C ASP A 592 -6.38 -9.22 8.75
N ILE A 593 -7.11 -8.14 8.46
CA ILE A 593 -7.05 -7.41 7.18
C ILE A 593 -5.93 -6.38 7.12
N ILE A 594 -5.43 -5.94 8.28
CA ILE A 594 -4.18 -5.20 8.39
C ILE A 594 -3.01 -6.16 8.19
N ASP A 595 -1.91 -5.66 7.64
CA ASP A 595 -0.68 -6.43 7.47
C ASP A 595 0.35 -6.09 8.55
N ALA A 596 1.01 -7.11 9.09
CA ALA A 596 1.94 -6.94 10.20
C ALA A 596 3.33 -6.40 9.79
N SER A 597 3.60 -6.13 8.51
CA SER A 597 4.93 -5.71 8.04
C SER A 597 5.35 -4.31 8.49
N GLN A 598 6.66 -4.06 8.41
CA GLN A 598 7.24 -2.73 8.54
C GLN A 598 6.69 -1.77 7.48
N LEU A 599 6.43 -2.25 6.26
CA LEU A 599 5.89 -1.43 5.18
C LEU A 599 4.51 -0.89 5.51
N TYR A 600 3.62 -1.68 6.12
CA TYR A 600 2.31 -1.19 6.54
C TYR A 600 2.44 -0.10 7.61
N ARG A 601 3.18 -0.38 8.70
CA ARG A 601 3.46 0.59 9.78
C ARG A 601 4.03 1.88 9.22
N ASN A 602 5.18 1.78 8.55
CA ASN A 602 5.94 2.94 8.12
C ASN A 602 5.23 3.73 7.02
N SER A 603 4.40 3.11 6.16
CA SER A 603 3.58 3.85 5.19
C SER A 603 2.52 4.75 5.84
N ALA A 604 2.03 4.43 7.04
CA ALA A 604 1.13 5.31 7.78
C ALA A 604 1.89 6.29 8.70
N VAL A 605 2.88 5.79 9.46
CA VAL A 605 3.57 6.61 10.48
C VAL A 605 4.52 7.64 9.87
N CYS A 606 5.18 7.35 8.75
CA CYS A 606 6.07 8.32 8.08
C CYS A 606 5.36 9.62 7.67
N PRO A 607 4.25 9.60 6.90
CA PRO A 607 3.55 10.82 6.55
C PRO A 607 2.81 11.45 7.73
N LEU A 608 2.45 10.67 8.77
CA LEU A 608 1.83 11.20 9.99
C LEU A 608 2.81 12.01 10.84
N LEU A 609 4.04 11.52 11.04
CA LEU A 609 5.10 12.24 11.75
C LEU A 609 5.62 13.44 10.94
N GLY A 610 5.79 13.31 9.62
CA GLY A 610 6.23 14.42 8.77
C GLY A 610 7.60 14.98 9.16
N ARG A 611 7.62 16.15 9.81
CA ARG A 611 8.84 16.79 10.35
C ARG A 611 9.13 16.47 11.83
N LEU A 612 8.28 15.71 12.52
CA LEU A 612 8.50 15.32 13.91
C LEU A 612 9.51 14.16 14.04
N PRO A 613 10.21 14.03 15.18
CA PRO A 613 11.15 12.94 15.41
C PRO A 613 10.41 11.60 15.57
N ALA A 614 11.12 10.50 15.31
CA ALA A 614 10.57 9.16 15.51
C ALA A 614 10.11 8.92 16.95
N SER A 615 10.76 9.55 17.94
CA SER A 615 10.43 9.43 19.36
C SER A 615 8.99 9.84 19.70
N GLU A 616 8.39 10.78 18.97
CA GLU A 616 6.99 11.22 19.20
C GLU A 616 5.99 10.08 18.96
N ALA A 617 6.31 9.13 18.07
CA ALA A 617 5.48 7.93 17.90
C ALA A 617 5.42 7.07 19.18
N TYR A 618 6.43 7.15 20.05
CA TYR A 618 6.53 6.39 21.30
C TYR A 618 6.08 7.19 22.53
N THR A 619 6.35 8.49 22.58
CA THR A 619 6.19 9.31 23.79
C THR A 619 5.06 10.34 23.72
N ASN A 620 4.50 10.66 22.55
CA ASN A 620 3.41 11.62 22.44
C ASN A 620 2.04 10.95 22.70
N PRO A 621 1.30 11.33 23.75
CA PRO A 621 0.03 10.70 24.10
C PRO A 621 -1.16 11.08 23.19
N TYR A 622 -0.97 12.01 22.25
CA TYR A 622 -1.91 12.28 21.16
C TYR A 622 -1.70 11.33 19.96
N LEU A 623 -0.48 10.81 19.76
CA LEU A 623 -0.17 9.84 18.72
C LEU A 623 -0.29 8.39 19.21
N SER A 624 0.27 8.09 20.38
CA SER A 624 0.26 6.76 21.00
C SER A 624 -0.21 6.81 22.46
N PRO A 625 -1.49 7.14 22.73
CA PRO A 625 -2.05 7.23 24.07
C PRO A 625 -1.85 6.00 24.98
N VAL A 626 -1.56 4.82 24.41
CA VAL A 626 -1.32 3.59 25.19
C VAL A 626 0.09 3.03 25.07
N SER A 627 1.05 3.74 24.47
CA SER A 627 2.43 3.26 24.35
C SER A 627 2.99 2.78 25.70
N LEU A 628 3.74 1.67 25.65
CA LEU A 628 4.43 1.10 26.81
C LEU A 628 5.68 1.91 27.23
N GLN A 629 6.11 2.85 26.38
CA GLN A 629 7.23 3.78 26.59
C GLN A 629 6.77 5.18 27.06
N LEU A 630 5.48 5.39 27.31
CA LEU A 630 5.02 6.58 28.02
C LEU A 630 5.61 6.56 29.44
N ASP A 631 6.20 7.68 29.84
CA ASP A 631 6.88 7.83 31.13
C ASP A 631 5.86 7.70 32.29
N PRO A 632 6.07 6.75 33.23
CA PRO A 632 5.21 6.56 34.40
C PRO A 632 5.02 7.82 35.27
N GLN A 633 6.02 8.71 35.33
CA GLN A 633 5.98 9.93 36.17
C GLN A 633 5.25 11.09 35.48
N ASN A 634 5.32 11.21 34.15
CA ASN A 634 4.55 12.17 33.35
C ASN A 634 3.02 11.96 33.37
N ARG A 635 2.48 11.14 34.27
CA ARG A 635 1.04 11.05 34.55
C ARG A 635 0.49 12.32 35.21
N ALA A 636 1.32 13.32 35.53
CA ALA A 636 0.89 14.60 36.13
C ALA A 636 1.35 15.86 35.36
N CYS A 637 2.17 15.71 34.31
CA CYS A 637 2.76 16.84 33.57
C CYS A 637 2.31 16.85 32.10
N MET A 638 2.23 18.03 31.50
CA MET A 638 1.70 18.23 30.14
C MET A 638 2.72 17.80 29.06
N PRO A 639 2.32 17.11 27.98
CA PRO A 639 0.97 16.60 27.71
C PRO A 639 0.62 15.37 28.56
N HIS A 640 -0.47 15.47 29.33
CA HIS A 640 -0.87 14.48 30.31
C HIS A 640 -1.42 13.21 29.62
N TRP A 641 -0.76 12.05 29.82
CA TRP A 641 -1.14 10.82 29.11
C TRP A 641 -2.32 10.04 29.70
N GLY A 642 -2.67 10.30 30.96
CA GLY A 642 -3.81 9.67 31.64
C GLY A 642 -5.17 9.95 30.97
N PHE A 643 -6.24 9.34 31.50
CA PHE A 643 -7.59 9.36 30.93
C PHE A 643 -8.67 9.85 31.92
N GLU A 644 -8.24 10.40 33.04
CA GLU A 644 -9.03 11.20 33.97
C GLU A 644 -9.69 12.35 33.20
N GLY A 645 -10.91 12.76 33.52
CA GLY A 645 -11.67 13.79 32.79
C GLY A 645 -12.13 13.42 31.36
N PHE A 646 -11.93 12.18 30.89
CA PHE A 646 -12.53 11.71 29.63
C PHE A 646 -14.06 11.50 29.77
N PRO A 647 -14.82 11.32 28.67
CA PRO A 647 -16.29 11.25 28.72
C PRO A 647 -16.80 10.20 29.71
N ALA A 648 -17.92 10.52 30.37
CA ALA A 648 -18.47 9.71 31.46
C ALA A 648 -18.82 8.27 31.04
N ARG A 649 -19.10 8.06 29.75
CA ARG A 649 -19.32 6.74 29.16
C ARG A 649 -18.42 6.54 27.95
N THR A 650 -17.55 5.53 28.00
CA THR A 650 -16.69 5.12 26.88
C THR A 650 -16.93 3.64 26.55
N LEU A 651 -17.09 3.31 25.27
CA LEU A 651 -17.09 1.92 24.78
C LEU A 651 -15.98 1.71 23.75
N ILE A 652 -15.20 0.66 23.96
CA ILE A 652 -14.11 0.21 23.10
C ILE A 652 -14.51 -1.14 22.49
N CYS A 653 -14.78 -1.16 21.20
CA CYS A 653 -15.06 -2.37 20.43
C CYS A 653 -13.75 -2.98 19.91
N THR A 654 -13.53 -4.27 20.17
CA THR A 654 -12.36 -5.04 19.73
C THR A 654 -12.74 -6.44 19.24
N GLY A 655 -11.94 -7.01 18.36
CA GLY A 655 -12.03 -8.40 17.91
C GLY A 655 -10.82 -9.25 18.30
N SER A 656 -11.00 -10.56 18.55
CA SER A 656 -9.87 -11.44 18.92
C SER A 656 -8.96 -11.84 17.74
N ALA A 657 -9.35 -11.54 16.51
CA ALA A 657 -8.53 -11.76 15.31
C ALA A 657 -7.74 -10.52 14.86
N GLU A 658 -7.80 -9.41 15.61
CA GLU A 658 -7.11 -8.15 15.33
C GLU A 658 -5.63 -8.13 15.74
N LEU A 659 -4.76 -7.54 14.93
CA LEU A 659 -3.36 -7.28 15.28
C LEU A 659 -3.22 -6.33 16.48
N ASN A 660 -4.18 -5.41 16.65
CA ASN A 660 -4.17 -4.32 17.63
C ASN A 660 -4.89 -4.64 18.95
N ALA A 661 -5.46 -5.85 19.11
CA ALA A 661 -6.28 -6.20 20.28
C ALA A 661 -5.58 -5.94 21.63
N GLU A 662 -4.25 -6.13 21.72
CA GLU A 662 -3.46 -5.77 22.90
C GLU A 662 -3.56 -4.28 23.24
N GLN A 663 -3.47 -3.38 22.25
CA GLN A 663 -3.58 -1.93 22.45
C GLN A 663 -4.97 -1.52 22.97
N HIS A 664 -6.03 -2.21 22.52
CA HIS A 664 -7.40 -1.97 22.98
C HIS A 664 -7.60 -2.41 24.44
N MET A 665 -6.95 -3.51 24.85
CA MET A 665 -6.92 -3.93 26.26
C MET A 665 -6.17 -2.90 27.11
N THR A 666 -4.96 -2.48 26.69
CA THR A 666 -4.19 -1.43 27.38
C THR A 666 -5.00 -0.15 27.54
N LEU A 667 -5.74 0.26 26.50
CA LEU A 667 -6.64 1.42 26.56
C LEU A 667 -7.72 1.22 27.63
N ALA A 668 -8.48 0.13 27.55
CA ALA A 668 -9.61 -0.11 28.46
C ALA A 668 -9.17 -0.18 29.93
N TYR A 669 -8.03 -0.80 30.22
CA TYR A 669 -7.49 -0.87 31.58
C TYR A 669 -6.95 0.49 32.06
N ARG A 670 -6.15 1.20 31.27
CA ARG A 670 -5.65 2.55 31.65
C ARG A 670 -6.78 3.57 31.80
N MET A 671 -7.85 3.48 31.00
CA MET A 671 -9.04 4.31 31.15
C MET A 671 -9.82 3.99 32.43
N ALA A 672 -9.93 2.70 32.78
CA ALA A 672 -10.71 2.26 33.94
C ALA A 672 -9.98 2.40 35.28
N GLU A 673 -8.65 2.46 35.30
CA GLU A 673 -7.84 2.62 36.51
C GLU A 673 -8.22 3.90 37.29
N GLY A 674 -8.50 5.01 36.59
CA GLY A 674 -8.95 6.27 37.18
C GLY A 674 -10.45 6.33 37.54
N THR A 675 -11.16 5.19 37.55
CA THR A 675 -12.60 5.12 37.84
C THR A 675 -12.89 4.44 39.18
N LEU A 676 -14.04 4.71 39.78
CA LEU A 676 -14.51 4.02 41.00
C LEU A 676 -14.51 2.49 40.88
N ARG A 677 -14.62 1.94 39.66
CA ARG A 677 -14.60 0.50 39.40
C ARG A 677 -13.18 -0.09 39.29
N GLY A 678 -12.17 0.72 38.94
CA GLY A 678 -10.77 0.32 38.75
C GLY A 678 -10.50 -0.67 37.58
N ARG A 679 -11.53 -1.11 36.86
CA ARG A 679 -11.44 -2.10 35.77
C ARG A 679 -12.60 -1.97 34.79
N PRO A 680 -12.41 -2.26 33.49
CA PRO A 680 -13.47 -2.11 32.50
C PRO A 680 -14.65 -3.08 32.76
N VAL A 681 -15.84 -2.67 32.34
CA VAL A 681 -16.99 -3.57 32.12
C VAL A 681 -16.68 -4.38 30.86
N ARG A 682 -16.76 -5.71 30.91
CA ARG A 682 -16.63 -6.56 29.71
C ARG A 682 -18.01 -6.83 29.11
N SER A 683 -18.15 -6.76 27.80
CA SER A 683 -19.35 -7.14 27.06
C SER A 683 -19.02 -7.89 25.76
N GLY A 684 -20.03 -8.49 25.14
CA GLY A 684 -19.88 -9.25 23.91
C GLY A 684 -19.53 -10.72 24.14
N ASP A 685 -18.97 -11.34 23.10
CA ASP A 685 -18.74 -12.78 23.00
C ASP A 685 -17.40 -13.18 23.63
N LEU A 686 -16.47 -12.23 23.77
CA LEU A 686 -15.23 -12.41 24.54
C LEU A 686 -15.48 -12.20 26.04
N LEU A 687 -15.97 -13.26 26.68
CA LEU A 687 -15.58 -13.58 28.05
C LEU A 687 -14.09 -13.95 28.06
N MET A 688 -13.20 -12.95 27.85
CA MET A 688 -11.75 -13.12 28.04
C MET A 688 -11.55 -13.71 29.43
N CYS A 689 -10.94 -14.89 29.54
CA CYS A 689 -10.67 -15.50 30.84
C CYS A 689 -9.72 -14.59 31.64
N ASP A 690 -9.82 -14.60 32.97
CA ASP A 690 -8.89 -13.81 33.79
C ASP A 690 -7.42 -14.28 33.66
N GLU A 691 -7.20 -15.50 33.14
CA GLU A 691 -5.91 -16.00 32.66
C GLU A 691 -5.29 -15.15 31.54
N GLU A 692 -6.09 -14.59 30.62
CA GLU A 692 -5.58 -13.67 29.57
C GLU A 692 -5.27 -12.28 30.11
N ALA A 693 -5.91 -11.84 31.20
CA ALA A 693 -5.52 -10.62 31.91
C ALA A 693 -4.15 -10.80 32.58
N GLN A 694 -3.88 -11.96 33.21
CA GLN A 694 -2.55 -12.31 33.70
C GLN A 694 -1.52 -12.46 32.56
N GLY A 695 -1.93 -13.08 31.45
CA GLY A 695 -1.13 -13.16 30.23
C GLY A 695 -0.79 -11.79 29.64
N TYR A 696 -1.69 -10.81 29.76
CA TYR A 696 -1.47 -9.41 29.42
C TYR A 696 -0.49 -8.73 30.40
N THR A 697 -0.63 -8.91 31.72
CA THR A 697 0.34 -8.35 32.70
C THR A 697 1.74 -8.94 32.53
N LEU A 698 1.85 -10.22 32.15
CA LEU A 698 3.11 -10.86 31.75
C LEU A 698 3.67 -10.26 30.44
N ARG A 699 2.82 -9.79 29.52
CA ARG A 699 3.25 -9.10 28.29
C ARG A 699 3.62 -7.64 28.52
N GLU A 700 3.05 -6.94 29.51
CA GLU A 700 3.50 -5.58 29.89
C GLU A 700 4.98 -5.55 30.35
N GLN A 701 5.53 -6.69 30.78
CA GLN A 701 6.95 -6.85 31.10
C GLN A 701 7.85 -6.84 29.84
N TYR A 702 7.29 -6.86 28.63
CA TYR A 702 7.99 -6.85 27.34
C TYR A 702 7.42 -5.75 26.41
N PRO A 703 8.20 -4.77 25.91
CA PRO A 703 9.65 -4.61 25.95
C PRO A 703 10.07 -3.44 26.86
N ARG A 704 10.02 -3.61 28.18
CA ARG A 704 10.77 -2.75 29.11
C ARG A 704 12.03 -3.50 29.50
N SER A 705 13.20 -3.05 29.03
CA SER A 705 14.44 -3.65 29.49
C SER A 705 14.63 -3.33 30.98
N THR A 706 15.20 -4.28 31.72
CA THR A 706 15.63 -4.06 33.10
C THR A 706 16.67 -2.94 33.20
N GLU A 707 17.41 -2.66 32.12
CA GLU A 707 18.33 -1.53 32.00
C GLU A 707 17.62 -0.18 31.82
N TRP A 708 16.50 -0.11 31.07
CA TRP A 708 15.68 1.11 30.98
C TRP A 708 15.01 1.41 32.32
N LEU A 709 14.50 0.37 32.98
CA LEU A 709 14.00 0.46 34.36
C LEU A 709 15.11 0.92 35.32
N ALA A 710 16.34 0.39 35.23
CA ALA A 710 17.45 0.82 36.09
C ALA A 710 17.90 2.27 35.83
N LEU A 711 18.03 2.69 34.56
CA LEU A 711 18.41 4.05 34.17
C LEU A 711 17.35 5.09 34.57
N HIS A 712 16.06 4.76 34.51
CA HIS A 712 15.00 5.62 35.06
C HIS A 712 14.90 5.51 36.58
N ASP A 713 15.10 4.34 37.19
CA ASP A 713 15.04 4.16 38.65
C ASP A 713 16.10 4.98 39.41
N GLU A 714 17.23 5.28 38.79
CA GLU A 714 18.27 6.13 39.38
C GLU A 714 17.87 7.63 39.35
N ALA A 715 17.12 8.05 38.32
CA ALA A 715 16.45 9.36 38.28
C ALA A 715 15.23 9.44 39.23
N VAL A 716 14.48 8.33 39.37
CA VAL A 716 13.35 8.16 40.32
C VAL A 716 13.82 8.28 41.76
N ARG A 717 15.02 7.77 42.09
CA ARG A 717 15.60 7.83 43.45
C ARG A 717 16.23 9.17 43.81
N SER A 718 16.60 9.99 42.82
CA SER A 718 17.34 11.25 43.02
C SER A 718 16.47 12.50 42.91
N SER A 719 15.27 12.40 42.33
CA SER A 719 14.28 13.48 42.34
C SER A 719 13.37 13.37 43.57
N PRO A 720 13.23 14.40 44.42
CA PRO A 720 12.21 14.39 45.45
C PRO A 720 10.85 14.36 44.76
N SER A 721 10.09 13.27 44.96
CA SER A 721 8.74 13.16 44.41
C SER A 721 7.94 14.41 44.81
N PRO A 722 7.46 15.24 43.87
CA PRO A 722 6.28 16.04 44.17
C PRO A 722 5.22 15.03 44.61
N SER A 723 4.47 15.34 45.66
CA SER A 723 3.44 14.44 46.17
C SER A 723 2.56 14.01 45.01
N MET A 724 2.56 12.72 44.69
CA MET A 724 1.76 12.19 43.59
C MET A 724 0.30 12.31 44.02
N VAL A 725 -0.33 13.44 43.67
CA VAL A 725 -1.74 13.69 43.93
C VAL A 725 -2.48 12.74 43.02
N VAL A 726 -2.77 11.55 43.53
CA VAL A 726 -3.61 10.57 42.85
C VAL A 726 -4.94 11.29 42.61
N PRO A 727 -5.33 11.54 41.34
CA PRO A 727 -6.58 12.22 41.05
C PRO A 727 -7.74 11.41 41.64
N PRO A 728 -8.80 12.07 42.15
CA PRO A 728 -9.93 11.36 42.74
C PRO A 728 -10.55 10.42 41.71
N LEU A 729 -10.90 9.20 42.14
CA LEU A 729 -11.54 8.22 41.27
C LEU A 729 -12.89 8.74 40.78
N GLU A 730 -13.10 8.67 39.46
CA GLU A 730 -14.27 9.25 38.81
C GLU A 730 -15.38 8.21 38.60
N ASP A 731 -16.65 8.62 38.69
CA ASP A 731 -17.78 7.75 38.36
C ASP A 731 -17.98 7.70 36.84
N ARG A 732 -17.16 6.89 36.16
CA ARG A 732 -17.19 6.72 34.71
C ARG A 732 -17.29 5.26 34.30
N GLU A 733 -18.09 5.00 33.27
CA GLU A 733 -18.23 3.70 32.63
C GLU A 733 -17.20 3.55 31.50
N VAL A 734 -16.34 2.54 31.61
CA VAL A 734 -15.47 2.09 30.51
C VAL A 734 -15.87 0.67 30.14
N VAL A 735 -16.43 0.48 28.94
CA VAL A 735 -16.84 -0.82 28.41
C VAL A 735 -15.82 -1.31 27.38
N LEU A 736 -15.39 -2.56 27.50
CA LEU A 736 -14.64 -3.30 26.50
C LEU A 736 -15.58 -4.33 25.86
N ASP A 737 -16.11 -4.03 24.68
CA ASP A 737 -16.94 -4.95 23.90
C ASP A 737 -16.06 -5.80 22.99
N GLY A 738 -16.06 -7.11 23.23
CA GLY A 738 -15.19 -8.04 22.53
C GLY A 738 -15.98 -9.01 21.64
N ALA A 739 -15.65 -9.05 20.34
CA ALA A 739 -16.15 -10.08 19.43
C ALA A 739 -15.11 -11.18 19.21
N THR A 740 -15.49 -12.43 19.48
CA THR A 740 -14.70 -13.58 19.05
C THR A 740 -14.57 -13.56 17.53
N ASP A 741 -13.38 -13.87 17.02
CA ASP A 741 -13.08 -13.93 15.59
C ASP A 741 -13.17 -12.60 14.80
N GLY A 742 -13.54 -11.50 15.44
CA GLY A 742 -13.58 -10.15 14.85
C GLY A 742 -12.20 -9.69 14.33
N ILE A 743 -12.18 -9.23 13.08
CA ILE A 743 -11.02 -8.61 12.40
C ILE A 743 -11.00 -7.09 12.62
N HIS A 744 -9.91 -6.41 12.21
CA HIS A 744 -9.84 -4.96 12.36
C HIS A 744 -11.02 -4.27 11.69
N ILE A 745 -11.71 -3.38 12.41
CA ILE A 745 -12.94 -2.68 12.02
C ILE A 745 -14.08 -3.56 11.48
N TYR A 746 -14.22 -4.80 11.96
CA TYR A 746 -15.27 -5.74 11.50
C TYR A 746 -16.71 -5.18 11.44
N PRO A 747 -17.19 -4.24 12.30
CA PRO A 747 -18.55 -3.68 12.18
C PRO A 747 -18.78 -2.88 10.88
N MET A 748 -17.70 -2.42 10.23
CA MET A 748 -17.74 -1.68 8.96
C MET A 748 -18.06 -2.57 7.75
N PHE A 749 -17.99 -3.89 7.90
CA PHE A 749 -18.04 -4.84 6.78
C PHE A 749 -19.33 -5.66 6.76
N SER A 750 -20.27 -5.30 5.88
CA SER A 750 -21.55 -6.01 5.66
C SER A 750 -21.43 -7.48 5.24
N TRP A 751 -20.22 -7.98 4.98
CA TRP A 751 -19.93 -9.38 4.67
C TRP A 751 -19.35 -10.16 5.87
N PHE A 752 -19.09 -9.49 7.01
CA PHE A 752 -18.51 -10.06 8.22
C PHE A 752 -19.59 -10.39 9.27
N GLU A 753 -20.47 -11.32 8.90
CA GLU A 753 -21.57 -11.77 9.75
C GLU A 753 -21.27 -13.13 10.41
N PRO A 754 -21.84 -13.43 11.60
CA PRO A 754 -22.82 -12.62 12.36
C PRO A 754 -22.24 -11.53 13.26
N GLU A 755 -20.91 -11.47 13.42
CA GLU A 755 -20.23 -10.66 14.42
C GLU A 755 -20.54 -9.16 14.25
N ARG A 756 -20.60 -8.66 13.00
CA ARG A 756 -21.01 -7.28 12.71
C ARG A 756 -22.41 -6.98 13.26
N SER A 757 -23.43 -7.77 12.93
CA SER A 757 -24.80 -7.49 13.37
C SER A 757 -24.95 -7.60 14.89
N GLN A 758 -24.26 -8.56 15.51
CA GLN A 758 -24.22 -8.71 16.97
C GLN A 758 -23.58 -7.49 17.65
N ALA A 759 -22.43 -7.02 17.15
CA ALA A 759 -21.78 -5.82 17.66
C ALA A 759 -22.67 -4.58 17.48
N LEU A 760 -23.22 -4.35 16.27
CA LEU A 760 -24.12 -3.22 16.01
C LEU A 760 -25.32 -3.18 16.96
N ALA A 761 -25.91 -4.34 17.28
CA ALA A 761 -27.00 -4.43 18.26
C ALA A 761 -26.53 -4.06 19.69
N ARG A 762 -25.33 -4.50 20.11
CA ARG A 762 -24.74 -4.14 21.42
C ARG A 762 -24.39 -2.65 21.49
N LEU A 763 -23.84 -2.07 20.41
CA LEU A 763 -23.55 -0.63 20.30
C LEU A 763 -24.83 0.20 20.41
N ALA A 764 -25.89 -0.18 19.68
CA ALA A 764 -27.18 0.50 19.75
C ALA A 764 -27.80 0.42 21.15
N ALA A 765 -27.74 -0.75 21.80
CA ALA A 765 -28.21 -0.92 23.18
C ALA A 765 -27.41 -0.07 24.18
N TRP A 766 -26.08 0.00 24.05
CA TRP A 766 -25.24 0.82 24.92
C TRP A 766 -25.49 2.33 24.74
N ILE A 767 -25.77 2.79 23.52
CA ILE A 767 -26.18 4.18 23.24
C ILE A 767 -27.54 4.47 23.90
N LYS A 768 -28.55 3.62 23.68
CA LYS A 768 -29.89 3.74 24.29
C LYS A 768 -29.83 3.81 25.82
N ALA A 769 -28.98 2.99 26.45
CA ALA A 769 -28.80 2.96 27.89
C ALA A 769 -28.33 4.29 28.50
N GLY A 770 -27.69 5.16 27.71
CA GLY A 770 -27.24 6.51 28.15
C GLY A 770 -28.11 7.66 27.66
N ALA A 771 -29.37 7.41 27.29
CA ALA A 771 -30.40 8.47 27.17
C ALA A 771 -31.39 8.47 28.35
N ASN A 772 -31.16 7.59 29.32
CA ASN A 772 -31.72 7.65 30.67
C ASN A 772 -30.71 8.34 31.58
#